data_AF-A0A9D8R1R8-F1
#
_entry.id   AF-A0A9D8R1R8-F1
#
_cell.length_a   1.000
_cell.length_b   1.000
_cell.length_c   1.000
_cell.angle_alpha   90.00
_cell.angle_beta   90.00
_cell.angle_gamma   90.00
#
_symmetry.space_group_name_H-M   'P 1'
#
loop_
_entity.id
_entity.type
_entity.pdbx_description
1 polymer ?
#
loop_
_entity_poly.entity_id
_entity_poly.type
_entity_poly.pdbx_seq_one_letter_code
_entity_poly.pdbx_strand_id
1 'polypeptide(L)'
;MKARYWIVQTLGALAVGVLLVWGCWKNSGIEEFRLFGSLTSVPQGEYIPNQNVELSGTQAFQQKATLYADFRANYRFHFQTIGKALFEDGSCMLLVSEPPPYFNADTIKQIFSKFTHSVESKNHPVGYDGHITDLVILLANATVENVDHLVKDLSAALYLSDYKPNTMPLPVENPRQYFTEENIDYQITLYEFNDWFMENDEEFVRWPDTSRSVTVEQMFADSLTGVFFSRTPGFVAWAIAKHHDLSEQLGAIRQFALDADLILGALADSSTLVVVGRERQAPLHVLPPLNVETVLLLASVTEKELSQSLDVNDFMAGKMKSGRDWCPTYLSRELENTEFGHLMTITDVLLKDWSENGTIQEAYYRYPSPPRFPFDRPLFKKLGLNELVYNWNTWNAMYAIDMDEGFTIYTLNRTGSLPVSYFNSPERSVSVGYRYENQAYNYFATLGNTDLARVVQYTALYQLFMDNGVTYSGDVGEAFPANKPYLLYRPTRNLMDFFKNLTDQQLDYLADTISSCTYAEYQRDFVGRDIKRIENQYNFKYTEDQKRDIYERMGKQVRNQLRSDLASVRSMLSGLGEEEYTKLARFLSYPRGMQAAGGVTQQLWSRARKLNHLMRTIGKNHLSIVGVDLNDVKNYYVGSLANSSARYLKTPSVIVTYNDMLTTGGHNLSSGITRVHSLTGYKRGGGGAAYPQAKPAVPTAAKPATGGGGGGSHSGSSSRPATSTAKPSAAAKPAQNIRPRGEVISTAGRPQRGF
;
A
#
# COMPACT_ATOMS: atom_id res chain seq x y z
N MET A 1 34.48 -41.98 -56.71
CA MET A 1 34.22 -43.27 -56.06
C MET A 1 32.88 -43.15 -55.38
N LYS A 2 31.92 -43.88 -55.97
CA LYS A 2 30.54 -44.25 -55.61
C LYS A 2 29.73 -43.29 -54.69
N ALA A 3 28.85 -42.42 -55.20
CA ALA A 3 27.62 -42.63 -56.01
C ALA A 3 26.49 -43.31 -55.19
N ARG A 4 25.20 -42.94 -55.22
CA ARG A 4 24.40 -41.99 -56.02
C ARG A 4 22.92 -42.12 -55.57
N TYR A 5 22.13 -41.06 -55.73
CA TYR A 5 20.75 -40.98 -56.27
C TYR A 5 19.55 -41.52 -55.46
N TRP A 6 18.28 -41.06 -55.60
CA TRP A 6 17.54 -39.87 -56.10
C TRP A 6 16.05 -40.33 -56.25
N ILE A 7 15.08 -39.40 -56.25
CA ILE A 7 13.72 -39.44 -56.89
C ILE A 7 12.64 -40.31 -56.22
N VAL A 8 11.53 -39.79 -55.66
CA VAL A 8 10.39 -38.95 -56.14
C VAL A 8 9.24 -39.76 -56.77
N GLN A 9 8.00 -39.42 -56.35
CA GLN A 9 6.66 -39.74 -56.93
C GLN A 9 6.16 -41.19 -56.70
N THR A 10 4.89 -41.51 -56.40
CA THR A 10 3.59 -40.87 -56.71
C THR A 10 2.47 -41.48 -55.84
N LEU A 11 1.39 -40.71 -55.67
CA LEU A 11 -0.03 -41.05 -55.41
C LEU A 11 -0.47 -42.52 -55.53
N GLY A 12 -1.37 -42.96 -54.64
CA GLY A 12 -2.08 -44.23 -54.81
C GLY A 12 -3.08 -44.57 -53.70
N ALA A 13 -4.31 -44.14 -53.90
CA ALA A 13 -5.50 -44.30 -53.10
C ALA A 13 -5.90 -45.73 -52.67
N LEU A 14 -6.69 -45.77 -51.58
CA LEU A 14 -7.90 -46.58 -51.38
C LEU A 14 -7.83 -48.12 -51.44
N ALA A 15 -8.06 -48.71 -50.25
CA ALA A 15 -9.22 -49.55 -49.95
C ALA A 15 -8.98 -51.04 -49.59
N VAL A 16 -9.80 -51.44 -48.60
CA VAL A 16 -10.31 -52.78 -48.28
C VAL A 16 -9.37 -53.75 -47.55
N GLY A 17 -9.74 -54.04 -46.30
CA GLY A 17 -9.20 -55.16 -45.52
C GLY A 17 -10.04 -55.42 -44.28
N VAL A 18 -11.29 -55.84 -44.45
CA VAL A 18 -12.13 -56.45 -43.40
C VAL A 18 -11.75 -57.93 -43.28
N LEU A 19 -11.44 -58.40 -42.07
CA LEU A 19 -11.59 -59.79 -41.58
C LEU A 19 -11.32 -59.76 -40.05
N LEU A 20 -12.35 -59.67 -39.22
CA LEU A 20 -13.04 -60.78 -38.55
C LEU A 20 -12.13 -61.64 -37.64
N VAL A 21 -12.17 -61.36 -36.34
CA VAL A 21 -12.23 -62.41 -35.31
C VAL A 21 -13.34 -62.04 -34.34
N TRP A 22 -14.30 -62.95 -34.26
CA TRP A 22 -15.50 -62.92 -33.43
C TRP A 22 -15.33 -63.97 -32.32
N GLY A 23 -15.76 -63.66 -31.09
CA GLY A 23 -16.09 -64.68 -30.10
C GLY A 23 -15.66 -64.40 -28.65
N CYS A 24 -16.52 -63.69 -27.90
CA CYS A 24 -17.33 -64.23 -26.78
C CYS A 24 -17.45 -63.30 -25.56
N TRP A 25 -18.67 -62.76 -25.39
CA TRP A 25 -19.52 -62.69 -24.16
C TRP A 25 -18.93 -62.07 -22.86
N LYS A 26 -19.61 -61.23 -22.04
CA LYS A 26 -21.01 -60.80 -21.91
C LYS A 26 -21.08 -59.64 -20.87
N ASN A 27 -21.97 -58.68 -21.11
CA ASN A 27 -22.80 -57.88 -20.18
C ASN A 27 -22.18 -57.05 -19.02
N SER A 28 -22.22 -55.72 -19.16
CA SER A 28 -23.01 -54.76 -18.34
C SER A 28 -22.66 -53.32 -18.78
N GLY A 29 -23.51 -52.63 -19.56
CA GLY A 29 -24.40 -51.55 -19.06
C GLY A 29 -23.78 -50.17 -19.37
N ILE A 30 -24.01 -49.59 -20.55
CA ILE A 30 -24.88 -48.41 -20.77
C ILE A 30 -24.71 -47.32 -19.70
N GLU A 31 -23.78 -46.39 -19.91
CA GLU A 31 -23.92 -44.94 -19.68
C GLU A 31 -22.59 -44.22 -20.00
N GLU A 32 -22.22 -44.06 -21.28
CA GLU A 32 -21.12 -43.15 -21.62
C GLU A 32 -21.07 -42.80 -23.13
N PHE A 33 -22.13 -42.25 -23.71
CA PHE A 33 -22.04 -41.64 -25.05
C PHE A 33 -23.15 -40.60 -25.28
N ARG A 34 -23.07 -39.47 -24.54
CA ARG A 34 -23.79 -38.22 -24.84
C ARG A 34 -22.95 -36.99 -24.44
N LEU A 35 -21.74 -36.89 -24.96
CA LEU A 35 -20.91 -35.68 -24.83
C LEU A 35 -20.02 -35.46 -26.07
N PHE A 36 -20.61 -35.56 -27.26
CA PHE A 36 -20.01 -35.06 -28.51
C PHE A 36 -21.11 -34.60 -29.48
N GLY A 37 -21.92 -33.68 -29.00
CA GLY A 37 -23.05 -33.11 -29.74
C GLY A 37 -23.19 -31.61 -29.50
N SER A 38 -22.14 -30.84 -29.76
CA SER A 38 -22.30 -29.41 -30.05
C SER A 38 -21.33 -28.99 -31.17
N LEU A 39 -21.95 -28.69 -32.30
CA LEU A 39 -21.60 -27.65 -33.26
C LEU A 39 -20.12 -27.58 -33.67
N THR A 40 -19.82 -28.18 -34.82
CA THR A 40 -18.90 -27.59 -35.79
C THR A 40 -19.37 -26.16 -36.10
N SER A 41 -18.97 -25.18 -35.28
CA SER A 41 -18.96 -23.79 -35.71
C SER A 41 -17.95 -23.72 -36.84
N VAL A 42 -18.45 -23.44 -38.05
CA VAL A 42 -17.60 -22.90 -39.11
C VAL A 42 -16.87 -21.71 -38.47
N PRO A 43 -15.53 -21.62 -38.50
CA PRO A 43 -14.86 -20.41 -38.07
C PRO A 43 -15.37 -19.31 -39.00
N GLN A 44 -16.34 -18.51 -38.52
CA GLN A 44 -16.70 -17.27 -39.18
C GLN A 44 -15.41 -16.46 -39.15
N GLY A 45 -14.72 -16.39 -40.28
CA GLY A 45 -13.57 -15.53 -40.42
C GLY A 45 -13.99 -14.13 -39.99
N GLU A 46 -13.33 -13.60 -38.98
CA GLU A 46 -13.51 -12.23 -38.51
C GLU A 46 -13.44 -11.31 -39.73
N TYR A 47 -14.53 -10.60 -40.02
CA TYR A 47 -14.56 -9.70 -41.16
C TYR A 47 -13.74 -8.46 -40.81
N ILE A 48 -12.59 -8.32 -41.46
CA ILE A 48 -11.70 -7.18 -41.28
C ILE A 48 -11.82 -6.32 -42.54
N PRO A 49 -12.41 -5.10 -42.44
CA PRO A 49 -12.56 -4.21 -43.59
C PRO A 49 -11.19 -3.81 -44.18
N ASN A 50 -11.19 -3.23 -45.37
CA ASN A 50 -9.98 -2.88 -46.15
C ASN A 50 -8.88 -2.24 -45.29
N GLN A 51 -7.72 -2.88 -45.18
CA GLN A 51 -6.62 -2.43 -44.32
C GLN A 51 -5.71 -1.36 -44.95
N ASN A 52 -5.96 -0.97 -46.21
CA ASN A 52 -5.17 0.04 -46.94
C ASN A 52 -5.57 1.49 -46.58
N VAL A 53 -5.89 1.76 -45.31
CA VAL A 53 -6.18 3.12 -44.83
C VAL A 53 -5.00 3.64 -44.03
N GLU A 54 -4.49 4.81 -44.41
CA GLU A 54 -3.41 5.46 -43.69
C GLU A 54 -3.94 6.04 -42.36
N LEU A 55 -3.33 5.65 -41.24
CA LEU A 55 -3.78 6.08 -39.91
C LEU A 55 -3.78 7.60 -39.74
N SER A 56 -2.82 8.29 -40.33
CA SER A 56 -2.65 9.76 -40.24
C SER A 56 -3.88 10.53 -40.73
N GLY A 57 -4.68 9.94 -41.63
CA GLY A 57 -5.90 10.53 -42.19
C GLY A 57 -7.16 10.26 -41.37
N THR A 58 -7.11 9.44 -40.32
CA THR A 58 -8.29 9.01 -39.56
C THR A 58 -8.68 9.99 -38.44
N GLN A 59 -9.96 9.99 -38.06
CA GLN A 59 -10.47 10.76 -36.92
C GLN A 59 -9.80 10.34 -35.60
N ALA A 60 -9.55 9.05 -35.39
CA ALA A 60 -8.82 8.56 -34.22
C ALA A 60 -7.44 9.22 -34.08
N PHE A 61 -6.70 9.33 -35.18
CA PHE A 61 -5.39 9.99 -35.18
C PHE A 61 -5.48 11.49 -34.90
N GLN A 62 -6.48 12.17 -35.47
CA GLN A 62 -6.70 13.60 -35.27
C GLN A 62 -7.11 13.93 -33.82
N GLN A 63 -7.88 13.06 -33.16
CA GLN A 63 -8.44 13.30 -31.83
C GLN A 63 -7.61 12.74 -30.67
N LYS A 64 -6.64 11.86 -30.93
CA LYS A 64 -5.89 11.13 -29.89
C LYS A 64 -5.30 12.00 -28.77
N ALA A 65 -4.76 13.17 -29.13
CA ALA A 65 -4.12 14.07 -28.18
C ALA A 65 -5.16 14.71 -27.24
N THR A 66 -6.29 15.13 -27.78
CA THR A 66 -7.41 15.72 -27.03
C THR A 66 -8.03 14.69 -26.11
N LEU A 67 -8.31 13.47 -26.60
CA LEU A 67 -8.91 12.41 -25.79
C LEU A 67 -7.96 11.92 -24.68
N TYR A 68 -6.66 11.82 -24.95
CA TYR A 68 -5.67 11.49 -23.91
C TYR A 68 -5.58 12.59 -22.84
N ALA A 69 -5.58 13.86 -23.25
CA ALA A 69 -5.56 14.98 -22.32
C ALA A 69 -6.83 15.04 -21.45
N ASP A 70 -7.99 14.78 -22.05
CA ASP A 70 -9.28 14.66 -21.35
C ASP A 70 -9.26 13.52 -20.32
N PHE A 71 -8.75 12.34 -20.71
CA PHE A 71 -8.57 11.23 -19.79
C PHE A 71 -7.73 11.62 -18.56
N ARG A 72 -6.52 12.17 -18.76
CA ARG A 72 -5.63 12.52 -17.64
C ARG A 72 -6.06 13.76 -16.86
N ALA A 73 -6.93 14.61 -17.40
CA ALA A 73 -7.60 15.66 -16.64
C ALA A 73 -8.58 15.07 -15.61
N ASN A 74 -9.28 13.97 -15.98
CA ASN A 74 -10.27 13.31 -15.14
C ASN A 74 -9.68 12.19 -14.26
N TYR A 75 -8.58 11.55 -14.68
CA TYR A 75 -7.89 10.45 -14.00
C TYR A 75 -6.40 10.77 -13.83
N ARG A 76 -6.13 11.72 -12.93
CA ARG A 76 -4.78 12.24 -12.68
C ARG A 76 -3.84 11.23 -12.00
N PHE A 77 -4.37 10.45 -11.07
CA PHE A 77 -3.61 9.46 -10.32
C PHE A 77 -3.85 8.05 -10.88
N HIS A 78 -3.44 7.05 -10.10
CA HIS A 78 -3.52 5.66 -10.48
C HIS A 78 -4.92 5.20 -10.82
N PHE A 79 -5.09 4.70 -12.04
CA PHE A 79 -6.32 4.10 -12.52
C PHE A 79 -6.04 3.18 -13.70
N GLN A 80 -5.92 1.88 -13.43
CA GLN A 80 -5.73 0.87 -14.47
C GLN A 80 -7.07 0.61 -15.19
N THR A 81 -7.11 0.87 -16.50
CA THR A 81 -8.35 0.73 -17.30
C THR A 81 -8.05 0.62 -18.80
N ILE A 82 -9.08 0.22 -19.56
CA ILE A 82 -9.11 0.31 -21.03
C ILE A 82 -10.10 1.43 -21.41
N GLY A 83 -9.62 2.53 -21.99
CA GLY A 83 -10.44 3.55 -22.63
C GLY A 83 -10.76 3.18 -24.08
N LYS A 84 -11.97 3.50 -24.56
CA LYS A 84 -12.43 3.19 -25.93
C LYS A 84 -13.13 4.39 -26.56
N ALA A 85 -12.71 4.78 -27.76
CA ALA A 85 -13.43 5.67 -28.67
C ALA A 85 -13.59 5.00 -30.03
N LEU A 86 -14.80 5.07 -30.59
CA LEU A 86 -15.13 4.64 -31.95
C LEU A 86 -15.55 5.88 -32.75
N PHE A 87 -15.12 5.94 -34.01
CA PHE A 87 -15.34 7.10 -34.87
C PHE A 87 -16.19 6.74 -36.10
N GLU A 88 -16.81 7.75 -36.70
CA GLU A 88 -17.71 7.57 -37.85
C GLU A 88 -16.99 7.05 -39.10
N ASP A 89 -15.70 7.35 -39.24
CA ASP A 89 -14.84 6.83 -40.31
C ASP A 89 -14.41 5.37 -40.11
N GLY A 90 -14.93 4.71 -39.07
CA GLY A 90 -14.58 3.34 -38.71
C GLY A 90 -13.22 3.21 -38.03
N SER A 91 -12.52 4.30 -37.73
CA SER A 91 -11.31 4.24 -36.90
C SER A 91 -11.66 4.06 -35.41
N CYS A 92 -10.71 3.56 -34.63
CA CYS A 92 -10.86 3.35 -33.20
C CYS A 92 -9.60 3.81 -32.46
N MET A 93 -9.80 4.38 -31.27
CA MET A 93 -8.74 4.59 -30.30
C MET A 93 -9.01 3.72 -29.06
N LEU A 94 -8.03 2.90 -28.70
CA LEU A 94 -7.96 2.21 -27.41
C LEU A 94 -6.86 2.87 -26.57
N LEU A 95 -7.15 3.13 -25.31
CA LEU A 95 -6.21 3.65 -24.33
C LEU A 95 -6.00 2.59 -23.26
N VAL A 96 -4.79 2.08 -23.07
CA VAL A 96 -4.46 1.22 -21.93
C VAL A 96 -3.73 2.06 -20.89
N SER A 97 -4.39 2.31 -19.76
CA SER A 97 -3.80 3.05 -18.64
C SER A 97 -3.12 2.09 -17.68
N GLU A 98 -1.88 2.38 -17.29
CA GLU A 98 -1.08 1.59 -16.35
C GLU A 98 -1.02 0.09 -16.67
N PRO A 99 -0.53 -0.31 -17.86
CA PRO A 99 -0.33 -1.73 -18.14
C PRO A 99 0.52 -2.40 -17.05
N PRO A 100 0.28 -3.68 -16.74
CA PRO A 100 1.07 -4.37 -15.73
C PRO A 100 2.50 -4.63 -16.23
N PRO A 101 3.49 -4.85 -15.33
CA PRO A 101 4.89 -5.00 -15.70
C PRO A 101 5.17 -6.11 -16.73
N TYR A 102 4.39 -7.20 -16.67
CA TYR A 102 4.49 -8.33 -17.59
C TYR A 102 3.91 -8.05 -18.99
N PHE A 103 3.09 -7.00 -19.15
CA PHE A 103 2.53 -6.62 -20.45
C PHE A 103 3.62 -6.05 -21.35
N ASN A 104 3.79 -6.59 -22.55
CA ASN A 104 4.90 -6.21 -23.43
C ASN A 104 4.47 -5.82 -24.84
N ALA A 105 5.43 -5.28 -25.60
CA ALA A 105 5.13 -4.76 -26.94
C ALA A 105 4.76 -5.87 -27.92
N ASP A 106 5.25 -7.09 -27.71
CA ASP A 106 4.94 -8.23 -28.58
C ASP A 106 3.52 -8.74 -28.35
N THR A 107 3.00 -8.65 -27.12
CA THR A 107 1.58 -8.88 -26.81
C THR A 107 0.67 -7.97 -27.64
N ILE A 108 1.00 -6.68 -27.73
CA ILE A 108 0.22 -5.71 -28.51
C ILE A 108 0.28 -6.07 -30.00
N LYS A 109 1.49 -6.33 -30.54
CA LYS A 109 1.64 -6.73 -31.94
C LYS A 109 0.83 -7.98 -32.27
N GLN A 110 0.76 -8.95 -31.35
CA GLN A 110 0.01 -10.18 -31.55
C GLN A 110 -1.50 -9.90 -31.62
N ILE A 111 -2.04 -9.18 -30.64
CA ILE A 111 -3.48 -8.86 -30.54
C ILE A 111 -3.94 -8.06 -31.78
N PHE A 112 -3.17 -7.05 -32.18
CA PHE A 112 -3.56 -6.14 -33.27
C PHE A 112 -2.96 -6.49 -34.63
N SER A 113 -2.31 -7.65 -34.78
CA SER A 113 -1.56 -8.05 -35.99
C SER A 113 -2.38 -8.00 -37.28
N LYS A 114 -3.70 -8.22 -37.19
CA LYS A 114 -4.60 -8.22 -38.35
C LYS A 114 -5.07 -6.82 -38.78
N PHE A 115 -4.75 -5.79 -38.00
CA PHE A 115 -5.19 -4.41 -38.22
C PHE A 115 -4.00 -3.51 -38.57
N THR A 116 -4.24 -2.52 -39.42
CA THR A 116 -3.37 -1.36 -39.58
C THR A 116 -3.48 -0.54 -38.30
N HIS A 117 -2.43 -0.61 -37.47
CA HIS A 117 -2.43 -0.04 -36.14
C HIS A 117 -1.15 0.74 -35.84
N SER A 118 -1.25 1.63 -34.86
CA SER A 118 -0.08 2.30 -34.26
C SER A 118 -0.21 2.31 -32.75
N VAL A 119 0.92 2.22 -32.06
CA VAL A 119 0.99 2.24 -30.61
C VAL A 119 1.90 3.38 -30.20
N GLU A 120 1.41 4.26 -29.34
CA GLU A 120 2.15 5.39 -28.80
C GLU A 120 2.18 5.30 -27.27
N SER A 121 3.37 5.41 -26.69
CA SER A 121 3.55 5.51 -25.24
C SER A 121 3.42 6.96 -24.79
N LYS A 122 2.60 7.23 -23.77
CA LYS A 122 2.42 8.56 -23.19
C LYS A 122 2.78 8.55 -21.71
N ASN A 123 3.64 9.48 -21.29
CA ASN A 123 3.98 9.64 -19.88
C ASN A 123 3.15 10.78 -19.27
N HIS A 124 2.46 10.50 -18.17
CA HIS A 124 1.77 11.46 -17.32
C HIS A 124 2.56 11.67 -16.03
N PRO A 125 2.99 12.90 -15.69
CA PRO A 125 3.73 13.15 -14.46
C PRO A 125 2.83 13.02 -13.23
N VAL A 126 3.33 12.38 -12.18
CA VAL A 126 2.67 12.28 -10.88
C VAL A 126 3.67 12.62 -9.79
N GLY A 127 3.30 13.49 -8.85
CA GLY A 127 4.23 13.99 -7.84
C GLY A 127 5.43 14.72 -8.47
N TYR A 128 6.55 14.78 -7.75
CA TYR A 128 7.71 15.56 -8.18
C TYR A 128 8.43 14.97 -9.40
N ASP A 129 8.73 13.67 -9.37
CA ASP A 129 9.51 12.96 -10.38
C ASP A 129 8.95 11.58 -10.76
N GLY A 130 7.76 11.24 -10.24
CA GLY A 130 7.04 10.04 -10.63
C GLY A 130 6.29 10.23 -11.94
N HIS A 131 5.85 9.13 -12.52
CA HIS A 131 5.04 9.15 -13.72
C HIS A 131 4.23 7.87 -13.87
N ILE A 132 3.18 7.97 -14.65
CA ILE A 132 2.42 6.86 -15.19
C ILE A 132 2.67 6.82 -16.69
N THR A 133 2.78 5.63 -17.27
CA THR A 133 2.89 5.44 -18.71
C THR A 133 1.68 4.69 -19.24
N ASP A 134 1.01 5.33 -20.18
CA ASP A 134 -0.16 4.81 -20.88
C ASP A 134 0.20 4.43 -22.32
N LEU A 135 -0.61 3.56 -22.90
CA LEU A 135 -0.50 3.16 -24.29
C LEU A 135 -1.73 3.64 -25.06
N VAL A 136 -1.52 4.47 -26.07
CA VAL A 136 -2.53 4.90 -27.03
C VAL A 136 -2.41 4.05 -28.27
N ILE A 137 -3.41 3.24 -28.54
CA ILE A 137 -3.49 2.32 -29.67
C ILE A 137 -4.54 2.86 -30.63
N LEU A 138 -4.14 3.06 -31.89
CA LEU A 138 -5.02 3.51 -32.96
C LEU A 138 -5.22 2.37 -33.95
N LEU A 139 -6.46 2.16 -34.37
CA LEU A 139 -6.84 1.16 -35.35
C LEU A 139 -7.57 1.83 -36.50
N ALA A 140 -7.21 1.48 -37.73
CA ALA A 140 -8.01 1.83 -38.90
C ALA A 140 -9.08 0.75 -39.14
N ASN A 141 -10.28 1.18 -39.52
CA ASN A 141 -11.36 0.31 -40.00
C ASN A 141 -11.70 -0.85 -39.04
N ALA A 142 -11.93 -0.54 -37.77
CA ALA A 142 -12.36 -1.49 -36.75
C ALA A 142 -13.88 -1.43 -36.57
N THR A 143 -14.58 -2.55 -36.78
CA THR A 143 -16.01 -2.67 -36.47
C THR A 143 -16.23 -2.82 -34.97
N VAL A 144 -17.46 -2.58 -34.49
CA VAL A 144 -17.80 -2.73 -33.07
C VAL A 144 -17.49 -4.14 -32.57
N GLU A 145 -17.88 -5.15 -33.35
CA GLU A 145 -17.71 -6.56 -33.00
C GLU A 145 -16.24 -6.94 -32.86
N ASN A 146 -15.40 -6.51 -33.81
CA ASN A 146 -13.96 -6.79 -33.77
C ASN A 146 -13.31 -6.08 -32.58
N VAL A 147 -13.72 -4.84 -32.30
CA VAL A 147 -13.19 -4.09 -31.14
C VAL A 147 -13.55 -4.76 -29.83
N ASP A 148 -14.77 -5.29 -29.68
CA ASP A 148 -15.17 -5.99 -28.46
C ASP A 148 -14.41 -7.32 -28.27
N HIS A 149 -14.07 -8.01 -29.36
CA HIS A 149 -13.15 -9.16 -29.32
C HIS A 149 -11.73 -8.74 -28.91
N LEU A 150 -11.18 -7.67 -29.50
CA LEU A 150 -9.86 -7.15 -29.14
C LEU A 150 -9.80 -6.69 -27.68
N VAL A 151 -10.90 -6.12 -27.15
CA VAL A 151 -11.02 -5.72 -25.74
C VAL A 151 -11.01 -6.94 -24.82
N LYS A 152 -11.63 -8.06 -25.20
CA LYS A 152 -11.53 -9.34 -24.46
C LYS A 152 -10.10 -9.84 -24.42
N ASP A 153 -9.43 -9.88 -25.56
CA ASP A 153 -8.03 -10.32 -25.65
C ASP A 153 -7.09 -9.41 -24.85
N LEU A 154 -7.30 -8.09 -24.92
CA LEU A 154 -6.60 -7.13 -24.07
C LEU A 154 -6.89 -7.37 -22.59
N SER A 155 -8.14 -7.58 -22.20
CA SER A 155 -8.50 -7.85 -20.80
C SER A 155 -7.78 -9.10 -20.29
N ALA A 156 -7.78 -10.18 -21.06
CA ALA A 156 -7.05 -11.40 -20.73
C ALA A 156 -5.55 -11.14 -20.57
N ALA A 157 -4.96 -10.33 -21.44
CA ALA A 157 -3.54 -10.00 -21.39
C ALA A 157 -3.15 -9.02 -20.27
N LEU A 158 -4.05 -8.11 -19.87
CA LEU A 158 -3.80 -7.07 -18.86
C LEU A 158 -4.18 -7.49 -17.44
N TYR A 159 -5.18 -8.35 -17.30
CA TYR A 159 -5.75 -8.72 -16.00
C TYR A 159 -5.73 -10.23 -15.75
N LEU A 160 -5.06 -10.99 -16.62
CA LEU A 160 -4.99 -12.45 -16.58
C LEU A 160 -6.38 -13.13 -16.64
N SER A 161 -7.39 -12.40 -17.16
CA SER A 161 -8.78 -12.83 -17.25
C SER A 161 -9.58 -11.97 -18.23
N ASP A 162 -10.43 -12.60 -19.04
CA ASP A 162 -11.44 -11.95 -19.87
C ASP A 162 -12.79 -11.79 -19.15
N TYR A 163 -12.84 -12.10 -17.85
CA TYR A 163 -14.05 -11.98 -17.05
C TYR A 163 -14.49 -10.51 -16.94
N LYS A 164 -15.70 -10.21 -17.43
CA LYS A 164 -16.31 -8.87 -17.49
C LYS A 164 -15.33 -7.81 -18.03
N PRO A 165 -14.91 -7.94 -19.30
CA PRO A 165 -14.00 -7.00 -19.90
C PRO A 165 -14.71 -5.65 -19.97
N ASN A 166 -14.21 -4.66 -19.25
CA ASN A 166 -14.84 -3.36 -19.13
C ASN A 166 -14.00 -2.29 -19.84
N THR A 167 -14.68 -1.41 -20.54
CA THR A 167 -14.06 -0.21 -21.15
C THR A 167 -14.71 1.05 -20.61
N MET A 168 -13.92 2.10 -20.46
CA MET A 168 -14.42 3.43 -20.22
C MET A 168 -14.59 4.17 -21.56
N PRO A 169 -15.72 4.85 -21.81
CA PRO A 169 -15.87 5.67 -23.00
C PRO A 169 -14.87 6.83 -23.02
N LEU A 170 -14.41 7.19 -24.22
CA LEU A 170 -13.61 8.37 -24.50
C LEU A 170 -14.38 9.26 -25.52
N PRO A 171 -14.59 10.56 -25.24
CA PRO A 171 -14.16 11.31 -24.07
C PRO A 171 -14.80 10.81 -22.77
N VAL A 172 -14.18 11.17 -21.64
CA VAL A 172 -14.61 10.69 -20.32
C VAL A 172 -15.99 11.24 -19.98
N GLU A 173 -16.95 10.33 -19.81
CA GLU A 173 -18.31 10.68 -19.37
C GLU A 173 -18.42 10.78 -17.85
N ASN A 174 -17.72 9.89 -17.14
CA ASN A 174 -17.76 9.79 -15.67
C ASN A 174 -16.36 10.06 -15.10
N PRO A 175 -16.13 11.24 -14.48
CA PRO A 175 -14.84 11.56 -13.89
C PRO A 175 -14.54 10.74 -12.64
N ARG A 176 -13.26 10.61 -12.28
CA ARG A 176 -12.83 9.94 -11.05
C ARG A 176 -13.45 10.61 -9.81
N GLN A 177 -14.10 9.83 -8.95
CA GLN A 177 -14.63 10.33 -7.68
C GLN A 177 -13.77 9.89 -6.49
N TYR A 178 -13.03 10.84 -5.91
CA TYR A 178 -12.13 10.59 -4.77
C TYR A 178 -12.85 10.50 -3.43
N PHE A 179 -14.06 11.06 -3.34
CA PHE A 179 -14.93 11.02 -2.18
C PHE A 179 -16.31 10.55 -2.63
N THR A 180 -16.87 9.57 -1.94
CA THR A 180 -18.21 9.05 -2.19
C THR A 180 -19.15 9.34 -1.03
N GLU A 181 -20.41 9.57 -1.34
CA GLU A 181 -21.50 9.63 -0.36
C GLU A 181 -22.02 8.23 0.00
N GLU A 182 -21.68 7.21 -0.80
CA GLU A 182 -22.00 5.83 -0.49
C GLU A 182 -21.25 5.38 0.78
N ASN A 183 -21.92 4.59 1.61
CA ASN A 183 -21.26 4.05 2.80
C ASN A 183 -20.17 3.06 2.39
N ILE A 184 -18.91 3.40 2.66
CA ILE A 184 -17.74 2.53 2.49
C ILE A 184 -17.05 2.23 3.83
N ASP A 185 -17.69 2.54 4.95
CA ASP A 185 -17.19 2.37 6.32
C ASP A 185 -18.04 1.37 7.10
N TYR A 186 -17.67 0.09 6.99
CA TYR A 186 -18.31 -1.02 7.67
C TYR A 186 -17.54 -1.40 8.93
N GLN A 187 -18.29 -1.63 10.01
CA GLN A 187 -17.78 -2.10 11.30
C GLN A 187 -18.46 -3.40 11.65
N ILE A 188 -18.03 -4.52 11.04
CA ILE A 188 -18.67 -5.82 11.24
C ILE A 188 -17.93 -6.59 12.32
N THR A 189 -18.62 -7.05 13.34
CA THR A 189 -18.04 -7.78 14.48
C THR A 189 -17.76 -9.25 14.14
N LEU A 190 -16.86 -9.89 14.90
CA LEU A 190 -16.57 -11.32 14.82
C LEU A 190 -17.83 -12.13 15.12
N TYR A 191 -18.64 -11.66 16.08
CA TYR A 191 -19.94 -12.25 16.37
C TYR A 191 -20.86 -12.19 15.15
N GLU A 192 -21.03 -11.03 14.52
CA GLU A 192 -21.86 -10.88 13.31
C GLU A 192 -21.35 -11.79 12.17
N PHE A 193 -20.03 -11.92 11.98
CA PHE A 193 -19.46 -12.86 11.01
C PHE A 193 -19.80 -14.33 11.35
N ASN A 194 -19.66 -14.72 12.61
CA ASN A 194 -20.01 -16.08 13.06
C ASN A 194 -21.50 -16.37 12.82
N ASP A 195 -22.36 -15.45 13.26
CA ASP A 195 -23.81 -15.53 13.14
C ASP A 195 -24.22 -15.71 11.67
N TRP A 196 -23.68 -14.90 10.75
CA TRP A 196 -24.09 -14.95 9.35
C TRP A 196 -23.58 -16.20 8.62
N PHE A 197 -22.30 -16.54 8.78
CA PHE A 197 -21.65 -17.54 7.93
C PHE A 197 -21.60 -18.96 8.52
N MET A 198 -21.67 -19.09 9.85
CA MET A 198 -21.55 -20.38 10.56
C MET A 198 -22.83 -20.77 11.29
N GLU A 199 -23.55 -19.84 11.93
CA GLU A 199 -24.78 -20.18 12.69
C GLU A 199 -26.04 -20.17 11.81
N ASN A 200 -26.15 -19.22 10.88
CA ASN A 200 -27.30 -19.08 9.98
C ASN A 200 -27.05 -19.62 8.56
N ASP A 201 -25.93 -20.31 8.35
CA ASP A 201 -25.61 -21.01 7.09
C ASP A 201 -25.81 -20.16 5.82
N GLU A 202 -25.17 -18.98 5.73
CA GLU A 202 -25.24 -18.18 4.51
C GLU A 202 -24.85 -19.04 3.29
N GLU A 203 -25.82 -19.26 2.41
CA GLU A 203 -25.65 -20.08 1.22
C GLU A 203 -24.97 -19.28 0.10
N PHE A 204 -23.97 -19.90 -0.54
CA PHE A 204 -23.27 -19.37 -1.69
C PHE A 204 -23.48 -20.24 -2.93
N VAL A 205 -23.44 -19.63 -4.11
CA VAL A 205 -23.52 -20.30 -5.41
C VAL A 205 -22.33 -19.89 -6.28
N ARG A 206 -21.89 -20.78 -7.18
CA ARG A 206 -20.86 -20.44 -8.17
C ARG A 206 -21.52 -19.86 -9.40
N TRP A 207 -20.96 -18.81 -10.00
CA TRP A 207 -21.49 -18.29 -11.26
C TRP A 207 -20.76 -18.93 -12.46
N PRO A 208 -21.45 -19.29 -13.56
CA PRO A 208 -22.90 -19.15 -13.83
C PRO A 208 -23.78 -20.29 -13.29
N ASP A 209 -23.20 -21.37 -12.74
CA ASP A 209 -23.95 -22.52 -12.23
C ASP A 209 -24.56 -22.30 -10.84
N THR A 210 -25.77 -21.75 -10.83
CA THR A 210 -26.51 -21.48 -9.58
C THR A 210 -27.31 -22.67 -9.04
N SER A 211 -27.15 -23.87 -9.63
CA SER A 211 -27.96 -25.05 -9.27
C SER A 211 -27.58 -25.64 -7.91
N ARG A 212 -26.31 -25.54 -7.51
CA ARG A 212 -25.79 -26.03 -6.23
C ARG A 212 -25.46 -24.84 -5.32
N SER A 213 -26.08 -24.80 -4.14
CA SER A 213 -25.64 -23.95 -3.04
C SER A 213 -24.62 -24.67 -2.16
N VAL A 214 -23.70 -23.91 -1.59
CA VAL A 214 -22.69 -24.37 -0.63
C VAL A 214 -22.58 -23.39 0.54
N THR A 215 -22.36 -23.88 1.76
CA THR A 215 -22.02 -23.04 2.93
C THR A 215 -20.50 -22.90 3.07
N VAL A 216 -20.02 -22.02 3.96
CA VAL A 216 -18.58 -21.91 4.25
C VAL A 216 -18.03 -23.21 4.85
N GLU A 217 -18.80 -23.88 5.71
CA GLU A 217 -18.43 -25.20 6.25
C GLU A 217 -18.21 -26.24 5.14
N GLN A 218 -19.07 -26.23 4.12
CA GLN A 218 -18.92 -27.12 2.97
C GLN A 218 -17.73 -26.70 2.09
N MET A 219 -17.43 -25.40 1.97
CA MET A 219 -16.21 -24.96 1.30
C MET A 219 -14.95 -25.46 2.01
N PHE A 220 -14.94 -25.49 3.35
CA PHE A 220 -13.85 -26.09 4.12
C PHE A 220 -13.78 -27.61 3.93
N ALA A 221 -14.90 -28.31 4.14
CA ALA A 221 -14.97 -29.77 4.10
C ALA A 221 -14.60 -30.34 2.73
N ASP A 222 -15.07 -29.71 1.65
CA ASP A 222 -14.82 -30.14 0.27
C ASP A 222 -13.57 -29.44 -0.33
N SER A 223 -12.86 -28.59 0.44
CA SER A 223 -11.72 -27.78 -0.01
C SER A 223 -11.99 -27.04 -1.33
N LEU A 224 -13.15 -26.40 -1.41
CA LEU A 224 -13.59 -25.71 -2.63
C LEU A 224 -12.75 -24.46 -2.89
N THR A 225 -12.51 -24.18 -4.16
CA THR A 225 -11.72 -23.02 -4.61
C THR A 225 -12.47 -22.19 -5.65
N GLY A 226 -12.20 -20.88 -5.68
CA GLY A 226 -12.75 -19.95 -6.66
C GLY A 226 -13.67 -18.89 -6.04
N VAL A 227 -14.48 -18.22 -6.87
CA VAL A 227 -15.38 -17.15 -6.43
C VAL A 227 -16.82 -17.63 -6.38
N PHE A 228 -17.50 -17.30 -5.29
CA PHE A 228 -18.87 -17.65 -5.01
C PHE A 228 -19.67 -16.41 -4.60
N PHE A 229 -20.97 -16.42 -4.87
CA PHE A 229 -21.90 -15.32 -4.58
C PHE A 229 -22.93 -15.80 -3.58
N SER A 230 -23.26 -15.01 -2.57
CA SER A 230 -24.36 -15.40 -1.68
C SER A 230 -25.66 -15.56 -2.47
N ARG A 231 -26.53 -16.51 -2.12
CA ARG A 231 -27.86 -16.64 -2.73
C ARG A 231 -28.68 -15.37 -2.50
N THR A 232 -28.54 -14.73 -1.34
CA THR A 232 -29.12 -13.40 -1.09
C THR A 232 -28.12 -12.30 -1.49
N PRO A 233 -28.48 -11.31 -2.32
CA PRO A 233 -27.65 -10.12 -2.61
C PRO A 233 -26.94 -9.55 -1.38
N GLY A 234 -25.62 -9.36 -1.47
CA GLY A 234 -24.84 -8.88 -0.33
C GLY A 234 -23.34 -9.18 -0.36
N PHE A 235 -22.98 -10.43 -0.60
CA PHE A 235 -21.62 -10.95 -0.40
C PHE A 235 -21.06 -11.67 -1.62
N VAL A 236 -19.74 -11.56 -1.78
CA VAL A 236 -18.92 -12.36 -2.68
C VAL A 236 -17.82 -13.00 -1.84
N ALA A 237 -17.65 -14.31 -1.96
CA ALA A 237 -16.64 -15.09 -1.27
C ALA A 237 -15.58 -15.57 -2.26
N TRP A 238 -14.31 -15.42 -1.92
CA TRP A 238 -13.18 -16.00 -2.64
C TRP A 238 -12.51 -17.05 -1.77
N ALA A 239 -12.66 -18.32 -2.16
CA ALA A 239 -12.06 -19.46 -1.48
C ALA A 239 -10.71 -19.82 -2.10
N ILE A 240 -9.67 -19.81 -1.28
CA ILE A 240 -8.26 -19.99 -1.62
C ILE A 240 -7.73 -21.21 -0.89
N ALA A 241 -7.06 -22.12 -1.60
CA ALA A 241 -6.35 -23.24 -0.97
C ALA A 241 -5.01 -22.74 -0.41
N LYS A 242 -4.78 -22.87 0.90
CA LYS A 242 -3.61 -22.32 1.60
C LYS A 242 -2.28 -22.96 1.24
N HIS A 243 -2.30 -24.21 0.78
CA HIS A 243 -1.11 -25.00 0.47
C HIS A 243 -0.79 -25.06 -1.03
N HIS A 244 -1.54 -24.32 -1.84
CA HIS A 244 -1.35 -24.23 -3.28
C HIS A 244 -0.86 -22.84 -3.65
N ASP A 245 -0.13 -22.75 -4.76
CA ASP A 245 0.34 -21.48 -5.27
C ASP A 245 -0.83 -20.69 -5.87
N LEU A 246 -0.89 -19.38 -5.61
CA LEU A 246 -1.97 -18.52 -6.08
C LEU A 246 -2.05 -18.42 -7.62
N SER A 247 -0.99 -18.83 -8.33
CA SER A 247 -0.97 -18.96 -9.80
C SER A 247 -2.03 -19.93 -10.35
N GLU A 248 -2.54 -20.85 -9.54
CA GLU A 248 -3.64 -21.75 -9.94
C GLU A 248 -5.01 -21.04 -9.98
N GLN A 249 -5.11 -19.82 -9.42
CA GLN A 249 -6.37 -19.08 -9.26
C GLN A 249 -6.34 -17.67 -9.85
N LEU A 250 -5.46 -17.38 -10.82
CA LEU A 250 -5.30 -16.04 -11.41
C LEU A 250 -6.63 -15.42 -11.88
N GLY A 251 -7.48 -16.21 -12.55
CA GLY A 251 -8.80 -15.75 -13.01
C GLY A 251 -9.75 -15.38 -11.87
N ALA A 252 -9.65 -16.04 -10.72
CA ALA A 252 -10.48 -15.79 -9.55
C ALA A 252 -10.17 -14.44 -8.89
N ILE A 253 -8.91 -14.00 -8.93
CA ILE A 253 -8.50 -12.68 -8.40
C ILE A 253 -9.27 -11.57 -9.11
N ARG A 254 -9.28 -11.58 -10.45
CA ARG A 254 -9.96 -10.56 -11.24
C ARG A 254 -11.47 -10.62 -11.04
N GLN A 255 -12.05 -11.83 -11.00
CA GLN A 255 -13.46 -12.02 -10.73
C GLN A 255 -13.86 -11.43 -9.36
N PHE A 256 -13.14 -11.78 -8.30
CA PHE A 256 -13.38 -11.22 -6.97
C PHE A 256 -13.22 -9.70 -6.95
N ALA A 257 -12.15 -9.15 -7.51
CA ALA A 257 -11.89 -7.71 -7.51
C ALA A 257 -12.94 -6.90 -8.29
N LEU A 258 -13.53 -7.47 -9.34
CA LEU A 258 -14.61 -6.83 -10.10
C LEU A 258 -15.97 -6.95 -9.42
N ASP A 259 -16.26 -8.07 -8.75
CA ASP A 259 -17.57 -8.30 -8.13
C ASP A 259 -17.65 -7.91 -6.67
N ALA A 260 -16.51 -7.72 -5.98
CA ALA A 260 -16.43 -7.13 -4.66
C ALA A 260 -15.83 -5.73 -4.74
N ASP A 261 -16.39 -4.78 -3.99
CA ASP A 261 -15.85 -3.42 -3.90
C ASP A 261 -15.16 -3.12 -2.56
N LEU A 262 -15.47 -3.89 -1.51
CA LEU A 262 -14.85 -3.82 -0.19
C LEU A 262 -14.57 -5.23 0.32
N ILE A 263 -13.42 -5.43 0.95
CA ILE A 263 -13.17 -6.59 1.82
C ILE A 263 -13.79 -6.33 3.18
N LEU A 264 -14.53 -7.30 3.72
CA LEU A 264 -15.24 -7.19 5.00
C LEU A 264 -14.54 -8.00 6.10
N GLY A 265 -13.94 -9.12 5.73
CA GLY A 265 -13.30 -10.07 6.63
C GLY A 265 -12.99 -11.38 5.92
N ALA A 266 -12.72 -12.43 6.69
CA ALA A 266 -12.46 -13.75 6.16
C ALA A 266 -12.80 -14.84 7.20
N LEU A 267 -12.92 -16.07 6.74
CA LEU A 267 -12.94 -17.27 7.57
C LEU A 267 -11.87 -18.23 7.05
N ALA A 268 -11.22 -19.00 7.92
CA ALA A 268 -10.21 -19.93 7.48
C ALA A 268 -10.12 -21.17 8.37
N ASP A 269 -10.00 -22.35 7.77
CA ASP A 269 -9.68 -23.60 8.48
C ASP A 269 -8.20 -23.97 8.28
N SER A 270 -7.81 -25.22 8.48
CA SER A 270 -6.44 -25.67 8.20
C SER A 270 -6.04 -25.60 6.71
N SER A 271 -7.00 -25.70 5.79
CA SER A 271 -6.74 -25.95 4.36
C SER A 271 -7.10 -24.79 3.44
N THR A 272 -8.10 -23.99 3.83
CA THR A 272 -8.82 -23.07 2.97
C THR A 272 -8.97 -21.71 3.67
N LEU A 273 -8.76 -20.64 2.92
CA LEU A 273 -9.05 -19.26 3.32
C LEU A 273 -10.21 -18.76 2.46
N VAL A 274 -11.31 -18.35 3.09
CA VAL A 274 -12.47 -17.75 2.43
C VAL A 274 -12.48 -16.25 2.74
N VAL A 275 -12.03 -15.44 1.78
CA VAL A 275 -12.09 -13.97 1.86
C VAL A 275 -13.49 -13.50 1.48
N VAL A 276 -14.13 -12.71 2.34
CA VAL A 276 -15.50 -12.23 2.13
C VAL A 276 -15.46 -10.73 1.80
N GLY A 277 -15.99 -10.41 0.63
CA GLY A 277 -16.21 -9.05 0.17
C GLY A 277 -17.68 -8.65 0.17
N ARG A 278 -17.94 -7.34 0.26
CA ARG A 278 -19.24 -6.76 -0.11
C ARG A 278 -19.37 -6.91 -1.61
N GLU A 279 -20.44 -7.56 -2.05
CA GLU A 279 -20.80 -7.55 -3.47
C GLU A 279 -20.81 -6.09 -3.95
N ARG A 280 -20.45 -5.83 -5.21
CA ARG A 280 -20.20 -4.47 -5.68
C ARG A 280 -21.47 -3.63 -5.66
N GLN A 281 -21.36 -2.44 -5.07
CA GLN A 281 -22.36 -1.37 -5.09
C GLN A 281 -21.78 -0.14 -5.78
N ALA A 282 -20.53 0.17 -5.45
CA ALA A 282 -19.83 1.33 -5.99
C ALA A 282 -19.43 1.12 -7.46
N PRO A 283 -19.73 2.08 -8.36
CA PRO A 283 -19.24 2.07 -9.73
C PRO A 283 -17.70 2.03 -9.79
N LEU A 284 -17.15 1.48 -10.88
CA LEU A 284 -15.69 1.32 -11.05
C LEU A 284 -14.92 2.65 -11.05
N HIS A 285 -15.53 3.75 -11.49
CA HIS A 285 -14.93 5.10 -11.45
C HIS A 285 -14.92 5.73 -10.04
N VAL A 286 -15.74 5.20 -9.12
CA VAL A 286 -15.82 5.61 -7.71
C VAL A 286 -14.89 4.76 -6.86
N LEU A 287 -15.00 3.43 -6.95
CA LEU A 287 -14.12 2.51 -6.22
C LEU A 287 -13.53 1.49 -7.20
N PRO A 288 -12.34 1.76 -7.75
CA PRO A 288 -11.69 0.87 -8.71
C PRO A 288 -11.46 -0.52 -8.10
N PRO A 289 -11.50 -1.58 -8.92
CA PRO A 289 -11.08 -2.92 -8.50
C PRO A 289 -9.69 -2.93 -7.88
N LEU A 290 -9.41 -3.92 -7.04
CA LEU A 290 -8.02 -4.22 -6.68
C LEU A 290 -7.27 -4.73 -7.92
N ASN A 291 -6.03 -4.27 -8.10
CA ASN A 291 -5.18 -4.70 -9.21
C ASN A 291 -4.67 -6.11 -8.95
N VAL A 292 -4.68 -6.94 -9.99
CA VAL A 292 -4.26 -8.34 -9.90
C VAL A 292 -2.78 -8.41 -9.51
N GLU A 293 -1.95 -7.54 -10.06
CA GLU A 293 -0.52 -7.44 -9.79
C GLU A 293 -0.25 -7.16 -8.32
N THR A 294 -1.03 -6.26 -7.73
CA THR A 294 -0.88 -5.90 -6.32
C THR A 294 -1.29 -7.06 -5.42
N VAL A 295 -2.35 -7.80 -5.76
CA VAL A 295 -2.75 -9.00 -4.99
C VAL A 295 -1.66 -10.07 -5.07
N LEU A 296 -1.12 -10.33 -6.26
CA LEU A 296 -0.03 -11.28 -6.47
C LEU A 296 1.26 -10.86 -5.75
N LEU A 297 1.59 -9.57 -5.81
CA LEU A 297 2.69 -8.98 -5.06
C LEU A 297 2.55 -9.28 -3.58
N LEU A 298 1.39 -8.98 -2.98
CA LEU A 298 1.16 -9.21 -1.54
C LEU A 298 1.28 -10.69 -1.16
N ALA A 299 0.88 -11.62 -2.04
CA ALA A 299 1.06 -13.06 -1.83
C ALA A 299 2.52 -13.52 -2.03
N SER A 300 3.36 -12.75 -2.71
CA SER A 300 4.79 -13.04 -2.88
C SER A 300 5.68 -12.52 -1.73
N VAL A 301 5.16 -11.60 -0.90
CA VAL A 301 5.90 -11.00 0.20
C VAL A 301 6.17 -12.04 1.29
N THR A 302 7.42 -12.10 1.75
CA THR A 302 7.83 -12.92 2.89
C THR A 302 8.23 -12.10 4.12
N GLU A 303 8.50 -10.81 3.91
CA GLU A 303 8.82 -9.87 4.98
C GLU A 303 7.59 -9.62 5.86
N LYS A 304 7.79 -9.56 7.18
CA LYS A 304 6.69 -9.34 8.13
C LYS A 304 6.24 -7.88 8.21
N GLU A 305 7.06 -6.97 7.71
CA GLU A 305 6.78 -5.54 7.68
C GLU A 305 7.12 -4.97 6.30
N LEU A 306 6.15 -4.32 5.68
CA LEU A 306 6.39 -3.47 4.51
C LEU A 306 6.51 -2.02 4.99
N SER A 307 7.60 -1.36 4.61
CA SER A 307 7.87 0.01 5.08
C SER A 307 7.52 1.06 4.02
N GLN A 308 6.94 2.15 4.48
CA GLN A 308 6.81 3.42 3.79
C GLN A 308 7.22 4.55 4.75
N SER A 309 7.86 5.61 4.26
CA SER A 309 8.10 6.80 5.07
C SER A 309 8.31 8.07 4.26
N LEU A 310 7.79 9.17 4.80
CA LEU A 310 8.13 10.54 4.43
C LEU A 310 8.65 11.26 5.68
N ASP A 311 9.96 11.35 5.80
CA ASP A 311 10.61 11.98 6.95
C ASP A 311 11.42 13.18 6.51
N VAL A 312 10.88 14.38 6.77
CA VAL A 312 11.61 15.61 6.52
C VAL A 312 12.80 15.76 7.46
N ASN A 313 12.81 15.12 8.64
CA ASN A 313 13.89 15.16 9.63
C ASN A 313 15.04 14.19 9.34
N ASP A 314 15.00 13.53 8.19
CA ASP A 314 16.15 12.82 7.68
C ASP A 314 17.36 13.72 7.46
N PHE A 315 18.55 13.12 7.54
CA PHE A 315 19.82 13.84 7.64
C PHE A 315 20.08 14.82 6.49
N MET A 316 19.57 14.51 5.29
CA MET A 316 19.70 15.31 4.08
C MET A 316 18.40 15.98 3.61
N ALA A 317 17.32 15.90 4.40
CA ALA A 317 16.01 16.42 4.05
C ALA A 317 15.70 17.77 4.72
N GLY A 318 14.68 18.47 4.19
CA GLY A 318 14.05 19.67 4.74
C GLY A 318 14.21 20.94 3.91
N LYS A 319 14.27 22.11 4.55
CA LYS A 319 14.02 23.38 3.87
C LYS A 319 15.13 23.79 2.91
N MET A 320 14.77 23.91 1.64
CA MET A 320 15.62 24.46 0.59
C MET A 320 15.60 25.99 0.62
N LYS A 321 16.57 26.63 -0.07
CA LYS A 321 16.65 28.09 -0.23
C LYS A 321 15.38 28.74 -0.81
N SER A 322 14.59 27.98 -1.56
CA SER A 322 13.30 28.43 -2.11
C SER A 322 12.19 28.59 -1.05
N GLY A 323 12.46 28.22 0.20
CA GLY A 323 11.47 28.19 1.28
C GLY A 323 10.62 26.93 1.32
N ARG A 324 10.81 26.00 0.37
CA ARG A 324 10.10 24.71 0.30
C ARG A 324 10.89 23.63 1.04
N ASP A 325 10.20 22.73 1.71
CA ASP A 325 10.78 21.52 2.28
C ASP A 325 10.80 20.40 1.23
N TRP A 326 11.88 19.63 1.19
CA TRP A 326 11.94 18.39 0.43
C TRP A 326 12.19 17.20 1.35
N CYS A 327 11.64 16.04 1.01
CA CYS A 327 12.03 14.78 1.63
C CYS A 327 12.07 13.64 0.62
N PRO A 328 13.03 12.70 0.76
CA PRO A 328 13.00 11.46 0.01
C PRO A 328 11.81 10.59 0.46
N THR A 329 11.22 9.87 -0.49
CA THR A 329 10.25 8.82 -0.22
C THR A 329 10.99 7.50 -0.01
N TYR A 330 10.75 6.89 1.15
CA TYR A 330 11.23 5.55 1.44
C TYR A 330 10.09 4.59 1.24
N LEU A 331 10.26 3.67 0.30
CA LEU A 331 9.42 2.49 0.17
C LEU A 331 10.34 1.27 0.30
N SER A 332 9.80 0.23 0.90
CA SER A 332 10.36 -1.13 0.85
C SER A 332 10.47 -1.61 -0.60
N ARG A 333 11.31 -2.61 -0.83
CA ARG A 333 11.62 -3.11 -2.17
C ARG A 333 10.36 -3.53 -2.92
N GLU A 334 9.45 -4.17 -2.20
CA GLU A 334 8.18 -4.72 -2.65
C GLU A 334 7.19 -3.63 -3.04
N LEU A 335 7.24 -2.45 -2.40
CA LEU A 335 6.30 -1.36 -2.64
C LEU A 335 6.78 -0.37 -3.71
N GLU A 336 8.09 -0.29 -3.97
CA GLU A 336 8.64 0.68 -4.93
C GLU A 336 8.08 0.47 -6.34
N ASN A 337 7.61 1.54 -6.98
CA ASN A 337 7.06 1.51 -8.34
C ASN A 337 5.84 0.58 -8.52
N THR A 338 5.07 0.40 -7.44
CA THR A 338 3.80 -0.34 -7.44
C THR A 338 2.62 0.58 -7.14
N GLU A 339 1.41 0.14 -7.49
CA GLU A 339 0.18 0.86 -7.14
C GLU A 339 0.08 1.04 -5.61
N PHE A 340 0.33 -0.03 -4.85
CA PHE A 340 0.18 0.05 -3.40
C PHE A 340 1.21 0.97 -2.76
N GLY A 341 2.46 0.97 -3.23
CA GLY A 341 3.46 1.93 -2.77
C GLY A 341 3.08 3.38 -3.06
N HIS A 342 2.45 3.64 -4.22
CA HIS A 342 1.90 4.95 -4.50
C HIS A 342 0.75 5.33 -3.57
N LEU A 343 -0.23 4.42 -3.39
CA LEU A 343 -1.37 4.63 -2.49
C LEU A 343 -0.90 4.91 -1.06
N MET A 344 0.10 4.17 -0.56
CA MET A 344 0.70 4.43 0.75
C MET A 344 1.38 5.79 0.81
N THR A 345 2.05 6.21 -0.26
CA THR A 345 2.71 7.53 -0.32
C THR A 345 1.68 8.66 -0.31
N ILE A 346 0.65 8.61 -1.15
CA ILE A 346 -0.34 9.68 -1.24
C ILE A 346 -1.16 9.75 0.05
N THR A 347 -1.60 8.62 0.60
CA THR A 347 -2.41 8.61 1.83
C THR A 347 -1.64 9.05 3.07
N ASP A 348 -0.33 8.85 3.13
CA ASP A 348 0.54 9.45 4.17
C ASP A 348 0.60 10.99 4.05
N VAL A 349 0.70 11.52 2.82
CA VAL A 349 0.60 12.97 2.58
C VAL A 349 -0.76 13.49 3.05
N LEU A 350 -1.86 12.80 2.73
CA LEU A 350 -3.21 13.18 3.17
C LEU A 350 -3.36 13.13 4.69
N LEU A 351 -2.84 12.08 5.34
CA LEU A 351 -2.87 11.95 6.79
C LEU A 351 -2.22 13.16 7.46
N LYS A 352 -1.02 13.52 6.99
CA LYS A 352 -0.25 14.65 7.51
C LYS A 352 -0.97 15.96 7.24
N ASP A 353 -1.34 16.23 5.98
CA ASP A 353 -1.97 17.49 5.60
C ASP A 353 -3.30 17.72 6.34
N TRP A 354 -4.17 16.71 6.36
CA TRP A 354 -5.50 16.87 6.95
C TRP A 354 -5.43 16.95 8.48
N SER A 355 -4.56 16.17 9.12
CA SER A 355 -4.28 16.33 10.56
C SER A 355 -3.70 17.71 10.88
N GLU A 356 -3.04 18.33 9.91
CA GLU A 356 -2.47 19.66 9.99
C GLU A 356 -3.36 20.76 9.41
N ASN A 357 -4.66 20.49 9.29
CA ASN A 357 -5.69 21.45 8.89
C ASN A 357 -5.40 22.09 7.52
N GLY A 358 -4.95 21.29 6.56
CA GLY A 358 -4.74 21.71 5.16
C GLY A 358 -3.52 22.61 4.96
N THR A 359 -2.60 22.63 5.94
CA THR A 359 -1.45 23.54 5.91
C THR A 359 -0.24 22.95 5.19
N ILE A 360 -0.27 21.67 4.80
CA ILE A 360 0.82 21.02 4.05
C ILE A 360 0.42 21.02 2.58
N GLN A 361 0.84 22.05 1.86
CA GLN A 361 0.61 22.11 0.42
C GLN A 361 1.73 21.36 -0.32
N GLU A 362 1.40 20.24 -0.96
CA GLU A 362 2.30 19.53 -1.87
C GLU A 362 2.14 20.09 -3.29
N ALA A 363 3.24 20.51 -3.91
CA ALA A 363 3.20 21.29 -5.15
C ALA A 363 2.69 20.50 -6.38
N TYR A 364 2.86 19.18 -6.36
CA TYR A 364 2.73 18.27 -7.49
C TYR A 364 1.65 17.19 -7.29
N TYR A 365 1.33 16.85 -6.05
CA TYR A 365 0.21 16.03 -5.58
C TYR A 365 -0.98 16.93 -5.27
N ARG A 366 -1.65 17.43 -6.33
CA ARG A 366 -2.90 18.20 -6.19
C ARG A 366 -4.09 17.28 -5.97
N TYR A 367 -4.08 16.55 -4.85
CA TYR A 367 -5.22 15.73 -4.45
C TYR A 367 -6.39 16.63 -4.00
N PRO A 368 -7.65 16.30 -4.32
CA PRO A 368 -8.78 17.13 -3.91
C PRO A 368 -8.89 17.25 -2.38
N SER A 369 -9.03 18.48 -1.87
CA SER A 369 -9.18 18.72 -0.43
C SER A 369 -10.56 18.27 0.07
N PRO A 370 -10.65 17.74 1.30
CA PRO A 370 -11.92 17.41 1.92
C PRO A 370 -12.70 18.69 2.29
N PRO A 371 -14.03 18.61 2.48
CA PRO A 371 -14.86 19.77 2.82
C PRO A 371 -14.57 20.35 4.22
N ARG A 372 -14.00 19.55 5.12
CA ARG A 372 -13.60 19.94 6.47
C ARG A 372 -12.41 19.11 6.92
N PHE A 373 -11.63 19.60 7.87
CA PHE A 373 -10.51 18.89 8.50
C PHE A 373 -10.90 18.27 9.85
N PRO A 374 -10.17 17.26 10.35
CA PRO A 374 -10.44 16.63 11.65
C PRO A 374 -10.29 17.60 12.82
N PHE A 375 -9.49 18.66 12.68
CA PHE A 375 -9.18 19.61 13.74
C PHE A 375 -9.29 21.07 13.29
N ASP A 376 -9.69 21.97 14.19
CA ASP A 376 -9.82 23.43 13.94
C ASP A 376 -8.50 24.18 13.69
N ARG A 377 -7.36 23.53 13.93
CA ARG A 377 -6.01 24.07 13.76
C ARG A 377 -5.01 22.90 13.69
N PRO A 378 -3.78 23.15 13.21
CA PRO A 378 -2.67 22.18 13.17
C PRO A 378 -2.53 21.35 14.46
N LEU A 379 -2.53 20.01 14.39
CA LEU A 379 -2.60 19.13 15.56
C LEU A 379 -1.37 19.30 16.47
N PHE A 380 -0.16 19.43 15.91
CA PHE A 380 1.03 19.67 16.73
C PHE A 380 0.90 20.95 17.57
N LYS A 381 0.27 22.02 17.03
CA LYS A 381 -0.01 23.26 17.77
C LYS A 381 -1.03 23.04 18.88
N LYS A 382 -2.05 22.19 18.67
CA LYS A 382 -3.02 21.83 19.72
C LYS A 382 -2.36 21.07 20.86
N LEU A 383 -1.40 20.22 20.54
CA LEU A 383 -0.62 19.45 21.53
C LEU A 383 0.50 20.26 22.19
N GLY A 384 0.78 21.48 21.72
CA GLY A 384 1.90 22.29 22.22
C GLY A 384 3.26 21.68 21.92
N LEU A 385 3.36 20.91 20.83
CA LEU A 385 4.58 20.23 20.41
C LEU A 385 5.30 21.04 19.33
N ASN A 386 6.60 20.75 19.16
CA ASN A 386 7.41 21.27 18.06
C ASN A 386 7.64 20.22 16.98
N GLU A 387 7.26 18.96 17.22
CA GLU A 387 7.37 17.86 16.27
C GLU A 387 6.23 16.87 16.57
N LEU A 388 5.61 16.34 15.51
CA LEU A 388 4.63 15.26 15.62
C LEU A 388 4.91 14.22 14.53
N VAL A 389 4.83 12.96 14.92
CA VAL A 389 4.97 11.79 14.05
C VAL A 389 3.56 11.28 13.76
N TYR A 390 3.23 11.11 12.49
CA TYR A 390 1.93 10.62 12.02
C TYR A 390 2.08 9.19 11.51
N ASN A 391 1.18 8.30 11.91
CA ASN A 391 1.23 6.91 11.48
C ASN A 391 -0.17 6.31 11.27
N TRP A 392 -0.38 5.57 10.19
CA TRP A 392 -1.45 4.58 10.07
C TRP A 392 -1.08 3.37 10.94
N ASN A 393 -1.95 3.03 11.89
CA ASN A 393 -1.77 1.90 12.78
C ASN A 393 -2.44 0.65 12.19
N THR A 394 -1.60 -0.23 11.66
CA THR A 394 -2.01 -1.46 10.96
C THR A 394 -2.29 -2.63 11.89
N TRP A 395 -1.74 -2.63 13.12
CA TRP A 395 -1.94 -3.72 14.09
C TRP A 395 -3.40 -3.87 14.54
N ASN A 396 -4.10 -2.74 14.64
CA ASN A 396 -5.52 -2.69 15.03
C ASN A 396 -6.46 -2.54 13.82
N ALA A 397 -5.97 -2.81 12.61
CA ALA A 397 -6.78 -2.79 11.40
C ALA A 397 -7.66 -4.05 11.29
N MET A 398 -7.17 -5.21 11.73
CA MET A 398 -7.89 -6.47 11.69
C MET A 398 -7.85 -7.21 13.04
N TYR A 399 -8.94 -7.90 13.35
CA TYR A 399 -9.08 -8.75 14.51
C TYR A 399 -9.36 -10.19 14.09
N ALA A 400 -8.85 -11.14 14.88
CA ALA A 400 -9.10 -12.56 14.67
C ALA A 400 -9.50 -13.28 15.96
N ILE A 401 -10.24 -14.37 15.83
CA ILE A 401 -10.53 -15.32 16.92
C ILE A 401 -10.42 -16.74 16.38
N ASP A 402 -9.71 -17.58 17.12
CA ASP A 402 -9.63 -19.01 16.86
C ASP A 402 -10.79 -19.68 17.60
N MET A 403 -11.61 -20.40 16.85
CA MET A 403 -12.79 -21.10 17.32
C MET A 403 -12.42 -22.53 17.74
N ASP A 404 -13.11 -23.08 18.72
CA ASP A 404 -12.82 -24.42 19.24
C ASP A 404 -13.08 -25.52 18.19
N GLU A 405 -13.93 -25.21 17.21
CA GLU A 405 -14.28 -26.05 16.06
C GLU A 405 -13.17 -26.13 14.99
N GLY A 406 -12.02 -25.46 15.20
CA GLY A 406 -10.84 -25.61 14.34
C GLY A 406 -10.78 -24.65 13.14
N PHE A 407 -11.52 -23.54 13.20
CA PHE A 407 -11.45 -22.46 12.21
C PHE A 407 -11.19 -21.11 12.88
N THR A 408 -10.76 -20.13 12.10
CA THR A 408 -10.47 -18.76 12.54
C THR A 408 -11.38 -17.79 11.81
N ILE A 409 -11.96 -16.83 12.53
CA ILE A 409 -12.75 -15.73 11.96
C ILE A 409 -11.92 -14.46 11.99
N TYR A 410 -11.92 -13.70 10.89
CA TYR A 410 -11.23 -12.42 10.73
C TYR A 410 -12.23 -11.31 10.41
N THR A 411 -12.13 -10.18 11.09
CA THR A 411 -12.91 -8.97 10.75
C THR A 411 -12.07 -7.72 10.79
N LEU A 412 -12.28 -6.83 9.82
CA LEU A 412 -11.67 -5.51 9.83
C LEU A 412 -12.30 -4.64 10.90
N ASN A 413 -11.50 -3.80 11.56
CA ASN A 413 -12.00 -2.78 12.48
C ASN A 413 -13.01 -1.88 11.76
N ARG A 414 -12.56 -1.30 10.65
CA ARG A 414 -13.32 -0.45 9.73
C ARG A 414 -12.81 -0.63 8.31
N THR A 415 -13.68 -0.47 7.31
CA THR A 415 -13.29 -0.55 5.89
C THR A 415 -12.93 0.80 5.28
N GLY A 416 -13.30 1.93 5.90
CA GLY A 416 -13.13 3.26 5.30
C GLY A 416 -11.72 3.86 5.41
N SER A 417 -10.96 3.51 6.44
CA SER A 417 -9.54 3.92 6.58
C SER A 417 -8.83 3.05 7.63
N LEU A 418 -7.50 3.11 7.66
CA LEU A 418 -6.71 2.53 8.74
C LEU A 418 -6.81 3.38 10.02
N PRO A 419 -6.68 2.79 11.21
CA PRO A 419 -6.51 3.55 12.45
C PRO A 419 -5.32 4.51 12.38
N VAL A 420 -5.33 5.59 13.18
CA VAL A 420 -4.26 6.59 13.20
C VAL A 420 -3.57 6.61 14.56
N SER A 421 -2.26 6.86 14.56
CA SER A 421 -1.46 7.10 15.76
C SER A 421 -0.55 8.32 15.65
N TYR A 422 -0.39 9.03 16.78
CA TYR A 422 0.41 10.27 16.86
C TYR A 422 1.48 10.19 17.95
N PHE A 423 2.77 10.30 17.58
CA PHE A 423 3.90 10.21 18.51
C PHE A 423 4.70 11.51 18.54
N ASN A 424 5.34 11.86 19.65
CA ASN A 424 6.27 13.01 19.69
C ASN A 424 7.72 12.64 19.32
N SER A 425 7.98 11.39 18.94
CA SER A 425 9.26 10.92 18.41
C SER A 425 9.06 9.52 17.80
N PRO A 426 9.80 9.17 16.72
CA PRO A 426 9.74 7.84 16.09
C PRO A 426 10.12 6.70 17.06
N GLU A 427 10.88 7.00 18.12
CA GLU A 427 11.39 6.00 19.06
C GLU A 427 10.41 5.66 20.19
N ARG A 428 9.31 6.40 20.32
CA ARG A 428 8.33 6.18 21.39
C ARG A 428 7.20 5.27 20.92
N SER A 429 6.93 4.25 21.73
CA SER A 429 5.80 3.33 21.53
C SER A 429 4.47 3.87 22.06
N VAL A 430 4.48 4.99 22.80
CA VAL A 430 3.28 5.56 23.42
C VAL A 430 2.85 6.81 22.66
N SER A 431 1.62 6.78 22.15
CA SER A 431 0.98 7.92 21.52
C SER A 431 0.82 9.09 22.50
N VAL A 432 1.19 10.29 22.05
CA VAL A 432 0.94 11.56 22.74
C VAL A 432 -0.40 12.19 22.33
N GLY A 433 -0.95 11.75 21.21
CA GLY A 433 -2.21 12.24 20.64
C GLY A 433 -3.39 11.32 20.91
N TYR A 434 -3.29 10.35 21.82
CA TYR A 434 -4.32 9.33 22.07
C TYR A 434 -5.77 9.88 22.15
N ARG A 435 -5.96 11.05 22.80
CA ARG A 435 -7.28 11.70 22.90
C ARG A 435 -7.86 12.16 21.55
N TYR A 436 -7.00 12.38 20.56
CA TYR A 436 -7.34 12.82 19.21
C TYR A 436 -7.37 11.67 18.20
N GLU A 437 -6.79 10.51 18.50
CA GLU A 437 -6.74 9.37 17.59
C GLU A 437 -8.13 8.87 17.22
N ASN A 438 -9.03 8.73 18.21
CA ASN A 438 -10.41 8.31 17.92
C ASN A 438 -11.16 9.35 17.08
N GLN A 439 -10.95 10.64 17.33
CA GLN A 439 -11.54 11.73 16.53
C GLN A 439 -11.03 11.67 15.09
N ALA A 440 -9.70 11.55 14.91
CA ALA A 440 -9.08 11.43 13.60
C ALA A 440 -9.55 10.17 12.88
N TYR A 441 -9.51 9.01 13.54
CA TYR A 441 -9.92 7.75 12.94
C TYR A 441 -11.39 7.77 12.51
N ASN A 442 -12.27 8.32 13.35
CA ASN A 442 -13.67 8.57 12.98
C ASN A 442 -13.79 9.48 11.77
N TYR A 443 -13.03 10.57 11.74
CA TYR A 443 -13.01 11.48 10.61
C TYR A 443 -12.56 10.79 9.32
N PHE A 444 -11.37 10.16 9.30
CA PHE A 444 -10.80 9.55 8.09
C PHE A 444 -11.68 8.42 7.57
N ALA A 445 -12.22 7.57 8.46
CA ALA A 445 -13.05 6.45 8.04
C ALA A 445 -14.42 6.88 7.51
N THR A 446 -15.03 7.93 8.06
CA THR A 446 -16.34 8.43 7.60
C THR A 446 -16.26 9.45 6.47
N LEU A 447 -15.05 9.79 6.00
CA LEU A 447 -14.86 10.78 4.95
C LEU A 447 -15.33 10.30 3.57
N GLY A 448 -15.52 8.99 3.40
CA GLY A 448 -15.87 8.41 2.10
C GLY A 448 -14.73 8.46 1.09
N ASN A 449 -13.48 8.62 1.54
CA ASN A 449 -12.33 8.66 0.64
C ASN A 449 -12.02 7.26 0.09
N THR A 450 -12.06 7.13 -1.23
CA THR A 450 -12.00 5.82 -1.88
C THR A 450 -10.59 5.24 -1.93
N ASP A 451 -9.55 6.08 -1.93
CA ASP A 451 -8.15 5.62 -1.89
C ASP A 451 -7.74 5.15 -0.48
N LEU A 452 -8.27 5.77 0.59
CA LEU A 452 -8.09 5.28 1.96
C LEU A 452 -8.73 3.89 2.16
N ALA A 453 -9.92 3.66 1.61
CA ALA A 453 -10.57 2.35 1.66
C ALA A 453 -9.77 1.29 0.89
N ARG A 454 -9.16 1.63 -0.26
CA ARG A 454 -8.27 0.71 -0.99
C ARG A 454 -7.02 0.35 -0.21
N VAL A 455 -6.42 1.29 0.53
CA VAL A 455 -5.30 1.01 1.44
C VAL A 455 -5.70 -0.01 2.52
N VAL A 456 -6.92 0.09 3.07
CA VAL A 456 -7.43 -0.91 4.03
C VAL A 456 -7.54 -2.28 3.37
N GLN A 457 -8.10 -2.36 2.16
CA GLN A 457 -8.27 -3.63 1.44
C GLN A 457 -6.94 -4.33 1.17
N TYR A 458 -5.93 -3.61 0.67
CA TYR A 458 -4.60 -4.18 0.47
C TYR A 458 -3.92 -4.57 1.78
N THR A 459 -4.07 -3.76 2.84
CA THR A 459 -3.57 -4.12 4.17
C THR A 459 -4.24 -5.41 4.69
N ALA A 460 -5.55 -5.57 4.46
CA ALA A 460 -6.31 -6.75 4.84
C ALA A 460 -5.79 -8.00 4.13
N LEU A 461 -5.63 -7.95 2.81
CA LEU A 461 -5.09 -9.08 2.03
C LEU A 461 -3.67 -9.45 2.47
N TYR A 462 -2.81 -8.46 2.67
CA TYR A 462 -1.45 -8.69 3.18
C TYR A 462 -1.45 -9.43 4.51
N GLN A 463 -2.25 -8.98 5.48
CA GLN A 463 -2.35 -9.63 6.79
C GLN A 463 -2.97 -11.03 6.69
N LEU A 464 -4.04 -11.19 5.90
CA LEU A 464 -4.69 -12.49 5.69
C LEU A 464 -3.74 -13.49 5.03
N PHE A 465 -3.02 -13.11 3.98
CA PHE A 465 -2.08 -13.99 3.29
C PHE A 465 -0.92 -14.41 4.18
N MET A 466 -0.34 -13.47 4.93
CA MET A 466 0.75 -13.77 5.86
C MET A 466 0.34 -14.70 7.00
N ASP A 467 -0.84 -14.48 7.59
CA ASP A 467 -1.32 -15.31 8.71
C ASP A 467 -1.82 -16.69 8.25
N ASN A 468 -2.24 -16.82 6.98
CA ASN A 468 -2.77 -18.07 6.42
C ASN A 468 -1.80 -18.79 5.47
N GLY A 469 -0.58 -18.29 5.31
CA GLY A 469 0.46 -18.92 4.48
C GLY A 469 0.16 -18.97 2.98
N VAL A 470 -0.64 -18.03 2.47
CA VAL A 470 -0.93 -17.93 1.03
C VAL A 470 0.30 -17.39 0.30
N THR A 471 0.77 -18.10 -0.72
CA THR A 471 1.99 -17.75 -1.45
C THR A 471 1.77 -17.62 -2.96
N TYR A 472 2.57 -16.76 -3.59
CA TYR A 472 2.72 -16.68 -5.04
C TYR A 472 4.20 -16.70 -5.41
N SER A 473 4.60 -17.64 -6.27
CA SER A 473 5.99 -17.85 -6.70
C SER A 473 6.31 -17.29 -8.10
N GLY A 474 5.33 -16.71 -8.79
CA GLY A 474 5.54 -16.09 -10.10
C GLY A 474 6.24 -14.72 -10.05
N ASP A 475 6.53 -14.19 -11.22
CA ASP A 475 7.19 -12.89 -11.36
C ASP A 475 6.20 -11.73 -11.11
N VAL A 476 6.52 -10.88 -10.14
CA VAL A 476 5.72 -9.69 -9.79
C VAL A 476 6.28 -8.39 -10.38
N GLY A 477 7.35 -8.48 -11.19
CA GLY A 477 7.88 -7.35 -11.95
C GLY A 477 8.59 -6.31 -11.07
N GLU A 478 9.45 -6.75 -10.15
CA GLU A 478 10.18 -5.84 -9.25
C GLU A 478 11.06 -4.83 -10.00
N ALA A 479 10.85 -3.54 -9.71
CA ALA A 479 11.62 -2.45 -10.30
C ALA A 479 12.28 -1.57 -9.22
N PHE A 480 12.97 -2.20 -8.26
CA PHE A 480 13.69 -1.48 -7.21
C PHE A 480 15.07 -1.01 -7.70
N PRO A 481 15.40 0.30 -7.63
CA PRO A 481 16.73 0.76 -8.03
C PRO A 481 17.79 0.29 -7.03
N ALA A 482 18.69 -0.60 -7.46
CA ALA A 482 19.69 -1.26 -6.60
C ALA A 482 20.59 -0.28 -5.81
N ASN A 483 20.82 0.92 -6.34
CA ASN A 483 21.63 1.95 -5.71
C ASN A 483 20.84 2.96 -4.86
N LYS A 484 19.49 2.89 -4.82
CA LYS A 484 18.64 3.85 -4.08
C LYS A 484 19.11 4.07 -2.63
N PRO A 485 19.43 3.03 -1.84
CA PRO A 485 19.91 3.21 -0.45
C PRO A 485 21.24 3.96 -0.31
N TYR A 486 22.01 4.09 -1.39
CA TYR A 486 23.34 4.69 -1.39
C TYR A 486 23.39 6.05 -2.10
N LEU A 487 22.29 6.53 -2.68
CA LEU A 487 22.30 7.79 -3.41
C LEU A 487 22.64 8.98 -2.51
N LEU A 488 22.17 8.98 -1.25
CA LEU A 488 22.49 10.04 -0.30
C LEU A 488 23.82 9.82 0.43
N TYR A 489 24.53 8.71 0.18
CA TYR A 489 25.80 8.41 0.86
C TYR A 489 26.86 9.48 0.60
N ARG A 490 27.06 9.87 -0.67
CA ARG A 490 28.09 10.85 -1.03
C ARG A 490 27.81 12.23 -0.41
N PRO A 491 26.62 12.84 -0.55
CA PRO A 491 26.27 14.07 0.17
C PRO A 491 26.46 13.96 1.69
N THR A 492 26.05 12.84 2.28
CA THR A 492 26.17 12.57 3.71
C THR A 492 27.63 12.52 4.16
N ARG A 493 28.46 11.78 3.44
CA ARG A 493 29.89 11.67 3.71
C ARG A 493 30.58 13.04 3.60
N ASN A 494 30.27 13.82 2.55
CA ASN A 494 30.84 15.15 2.36
C ASN A 494 30.54 16.07 3.56
N LEU A 495 29.30 16.03 4.09
CA LEU A 495 28.94 16.82 5.27
C LEU A 495 29.63 16.32 6.54
N MET A 496 29.77 15.01 6.71
CA MET A 496 30.55 14.45 7.81
C MET A 496 32.03 14.87 7.71
N ASP A 497 32.61 14.87 6.51
CA ASP A 497 33.99 15.29 6.27
C ASP A 497 34.17 16.77 6.58
N PHE A 498 33.17 17.61 6.26
CA PHE A 498 33.15 19.01 6.68
C PHE A 498 33.23 19.11 8.21
N PHE A 499 32.34 18.45 8.96
CA PHE A 499 32.34 18.49 10.42
C PHE A 499 33.62 17.94 11.05
N LYS A 500 34.18 16.87 10.49
CA LYS A 500 35.43 16.24 10.94
C LYS A 500 36.62 17.20 10.82
N ASN A 501 36.64 18.05 9.80
CA ASN A 501 37.77 18.91 9.46
C ASN A 501 37.63 20.37 9.92
N LEU A 502 36.62 20.70 10.74
CA LEU A 502 36.44 22.06 11.25
C LEU A 502 37.62 22.53 12.12
N THR A 503 38.18 23.70 11.80
CA THR A 503 39.13 24.39 12.68
C THR A 503 38.41 25.07 13.85
N ASP A 504 39.13 25.43 14.92
CA ASP A 504 38.51 26.15 16.04
C ASP A 504 37.94 27.51 15.62
N GLN A 505 38.60 28.20 14.69
CA GLN A 505 38.07 29.44 14.12
C GLN A 505 36.75 29.21 13.35
N GLN A 506 36.64 28.12 12.60
CA GLN A 506 35.41 27.77 11.90
C GLN A 506 34.31 27.35 12.88
N LEU A 507 34.64 26.64 13.96
CA LEU A 507 33.68 26.32 15.02
C LEU A 507 33.10 27.60 15.63
N ASP A 508 33.96 28.56 15.98
CA ASP A 508 33.54 29.84 16.55
C ASP A 508 32.69 30.65 15.57
N TYR A 509 33.08 30.70 14.29
CA TYR A 509 32.33 31.38 13.24
C TYR A 509 30.95 30.77 13.00
N LEU A 510 30.87 29.45 12.85
CA LEU A 510 29.60 28.75 12.63
C LEU A 510 28.67 28.89 13.83
N ALA A 511 29.21 28.71 15.05
CA ALA A 511 28.43 28.86 16.26
C ALA A 511 27.87 30.27 16.39
N ASP A 512 28.67 31.31 16.11
CA ASP A 512 28.22 32.70 16.16
C ASP A 512 27.18 33.02 15.09
N THR A 513 27.43 32.63 13.84
CA THR A 513 26.56 32.91 12.70
C THR A 513 25.20 32.21 12.85
N ILE A 514 25.21 30.90 13.11
CA ILE A 514 23.98 30.11 13.22
C ILE A 514 23.20 30.52 14.46
N SER A 515 23.84 30.67 15.61
CA SER A 515 23.14 31.09 16.84
C SER A 515 22.52 32.47 16.67
N SER A 516 23.19 33.41 16.01
CA SER A 516 22.63 34.74 15.71
C SER A 516 21.38 34.65 14.82
N CYS A 517 21.42 33.83 13.77
CA CYS A 517 20.25 33.57 12.91
C CYS A 517 19.10 32.90 13.67
N THR A 518 19.36 31.74 14.31
CA THR A 518 18.34 30.98 15.06
C THR A 518 17.73 31.80 16.20
N TYR A 519 18.57 32.61 16.87
CA TYR A 519 18.12 33.48 17.94
C TYR A 519 17.20 34.60 17.43
N ALA A 520 17.59 35.25 16.33
CA ALA A 520 16.81 36.29 15.69
C ALA A 520 15.47 35.77 15.13
N GLU A 521 15.47 34.57 14.54
CA GLU A 521 14.31 34.01 13.84
C GLU A 521 13.29 33.33 14.77
N TYR A 522 13.73 32.58 15.79
CA TYR A 522 12.83 31.70 16.55
C TYR A 522 12.85 31.95 18.06
N GLN A 523 14.04 32.08 18.66
CA GLN A 523 14.13 32.11 20.11
C GLN A 523 13.72 33.45 20.73
N ARG A 524 13.93 34.57 20.04
CA ARG A 524 13.55 35.89 20.56
C ARG A 524 12.07 35.97 20.92
N ASP A 525 11.20 35.45 20.06
CA ASP A 525 9.75 35.44 20.30
C ASP A 525 9.34 34.47 21.40
N PHE A 526 10.01 33.32 21.51
CA PHE A 526 9.78 32.37 22.58
C PHE A 526 10.19 32.96 23.94
N VAL A 527 11.41 33.50 24.04
CA VAL A 527 11.90 34.18 25.24
C VAL A 527 11.01 35.38 25.58
N GLY A 528 10.55 36.14 24.58
CA GLY A 528 9.61 37.24 24.78
C GLY A 528 8.25 36.79 25.34
N ARG A 529 7.72 35.64 24.91
CA ARG A 529 6.52 35.03 25.49
C ARG A 529 6.75 34.56 26.92
N ASP A 530 7.90 33.96 27.19
CA ASP A 530 8.28 33.52 28.54
C ASP A 530 8.46 34.68 29.51
N ILE A 531 9.12 35.75 29.08
CA ILE A 531 9.22 37.01 29.82
C ILE A 531 7.82 37.50 30.19
N LYS A 532 6.92 37.64 29.22
CA LYS A 532 5.53 38.09 29.47
C LYS A 532 4.78 37.18 30.43
N ARG A 533 4.96 35.86 30.30
CA ARG A 533 4.34 34.87 31.19
C ARG A 533 4.82 35.06 32.63
N ILE A 534 6.12 35.24 32.84
CA ILE A 534 6.72 35.47 34.16
C ILE A 534 6.26 36.82 34.73
N GLU A 535 6.27 37.88 33.94
CA GLU A 535 5.77 39.22 34.33
C GLU A 535 4.32 39.13 34.86
N ASN A 536 3.46 38.43 34.13
CA ASN A 536 2.06 38.24 34.52
C ASN A 536 1.90 37.36 35.77
N GLN A 537 2.67 36.27 35.87
CA GLN A 537 2.57 35.31 36.98
C GLN A 537 2.96 35.94 38.32
N TYR A 538 3.95 36.84 38.31
CA TYR A 538 4.51 37.43 39.52
C TYR A 538 4.17 38.93 39.67
N ASN A 539 3.31 39.46 38.78
CA ASN A 539 2.85 40.86 38.77
C ASN A 539 4.02 41.88 38.83
N PHE A 540 5.05 41.68 38.02
CA PHE A 540 6.15 42.64 37.86
C PHE A 540 6.45 42.86 36.37
N LYS A 541 7.25 43.88 36.05
CA LYS A 541 7.72 44.14 34.68
C LYS A 541 9.23 44.20 34.64
N TYR A 542 9.84 43.52 33.67
CA TYR A 542 11.24 43.72 33.36
C TYR A 542 11.42 45.07 32.68
N THR A 543 12.50 45.78 33.03
CA THR A 543 12.97 46.94 32.28
C THR A 543 13.48 46.51 30.91
N GLU A 544 13.56 47.44 29.95
CA GLU A 544 14.08 47.12 28.62
C GLU A 544 15.55 46.69 28.65
N ASP A 545 16.35 47.23 29.57
CA ASP A 545 17.73 46.79 29.79
C ASP A 545 17.79 45.35 30.33
N GLN A 546 16.94 45.00 31.30
CA GLN A 546 16.86 43.62 31.80
C GLN A 546 16.41 42.63 30.70
N LYS A 547 15.46 43.03 29.84
CA LYS A 547 15.06 42.20 28.69
C LYS A 547 16.21 42.03 27.71
N ARG A 548 16.95 43.10 27.40
CA ARG A 548 18.16 43.04 26.57
C ARG A 548 19.21 42.11 27.18
N ASP A 549 19.47 42.20 28.47
CA ASP A 549 20.42 41.33 29.17
C ASP A 549 19.97 39.86 29.20
N ILE A 550 18.66 39.59 29.34
CA ILE A 550 18.11 38.24 29.21
C ILE A 550 18.36 37.71 27.79
N TYR A 551 18.06 38.54 26.78
CA TYR A 551 18.23 38.19 25.39
C TYR A 551 19.70 37.91 25.02
N GLU A 552 20.62 38.77 25.42
CA GLU A 552 22.08 38.59 25.18
C GLU A 552 22.63 37.35 25.89
N ARG A 553 22.24 37.12 27.15
CA ARG A 553 22.64 35.91 27.88
C ARG A 553 22.13 34.65 27.19
N MET A 554 20.89 34.67 26.68
CA MET A 554 20.32 33.54 25.97
C MET A 554 21.03 33.28 24.64
N GLY A 555 21.29 34.33 23.84
CA GLY A 555 22.09 34.21 22.62
C GLY A 555 23.48 33.63 22.88
N LYS A 556 24.18 34.12 23.92
CA LYS A 556 25.48 33.59 24.34
C LYS A 556 25.42 32.12 24.78
N GLN A 557 24.38 31.73 25.50
CA GLN A 557 24.18 30.34 25.92
C GLN A 557 23.98 29.42 24.70
N VAL A 558 23.13 29.80 23.75
CA VAL A 558 22.89 29.04 22.51
C VAL A 558 24.18 28.92 21.70
N ARG A 559 24.93 30.03 21.55
CA ARG A 559 26.23 30.03 20.87
C ARG A 559 27.21 29.05 21.51
N ASN A 560 27.37 29.12 22.83
CA ASN A 560 28.28 28.25 23.58
C ASN A 560 27.88 26.78 23.46
N GLN A 561 26.58 26.48 23.55
CA GLN A 561 26.04 25.13 23.39
C GLN A 561 26.33 24.58 21.99
N LEU A 562 26.00 25.34 20.94
CA LEU A 562 26.24 24.93 19.55
C LEU A 562 27.74 24.73 19.27
N ARG A 563 28.60 25.61 19.78
CA ARG A 563 30.06 25.44 19.68
C ARG A 563 30.53 24.15 20.34
N SER A 564 30.01 23.84 21.52
CA SER A 564 30.28 22.59 22.23
C SER A 564 29.83 21.38 21.42
N ASP A 565 28.62 21.41 20.87
CA ASP A 565 28.06 20.30 20.09
C ASP A 565 28.87 20.06 18.80
N LEU A 566 29.25 21.12 18.08
CA LEU A 566 30.12 21.03 16.91
C LEU A 566 31.49 20.43 17.26
N ALA A 567 32.13 20.90 18.34
CA ALA A 567 33.42 20.37 18.78
C ALA A 567 33.31 18.88 19.20
N SER A 568 32.21 18.52 19.85
CA SER A 568 31.92 17.17 20.30
C SER A 568 31.66 16.20 19.14
N VAL A 569 31.02 16.67 18.06
CA VAL A 569 30.85 15.92 16.81
C VAL A 569 32.17 15.81 16.05
N ARG A 570 32.94 16.89 15.91
CA ARG A 570 34.28 16.88 15.29
C ARG A 570 35.19 15.83 15.93
N SER A 571 35.29 15.84 17.25
CA SER A 571 36.09 14.89 18.03
C SER A 571 35.60 13.46 17.82
N MET A 572 34.28 13.23 17.90
CA MET A 572 33.69 11.91 17.65
C MET A 572 34.04 11.38 16.26
N LEU A 573 33.87 12.18 15.20
CA LEU A 573 34.15 11.79 13.82
C LEU A 573 35.64 11.57 13.55
N SER A 574 36.51 12.35 14.19
CA SER A 574 37.97 12.21 14.07
C SER A 574 38.48 10.92 14.71
N GLY A 575 37.79 10.43 15.74
CA GLY A 575 38.13 9.17 16.42
C GLY A 575 37.63 7.90 15.71
N LEU A 576 36.84 8.01 14.63
CA LEU A 576 36.34 6.84 13.90
C LEU A 576 37.36 6.32 12.90
N GLY A 577 37.53 4.98 12.86
CA GLY A 577 38.18 4.32 11.73
C GLY A 577 37.35 4.42 10.45
N GLU A 578 37.98 4.26 9.27
CA GLU A 578 37.32 4.42 7.97
C GLU A 578 36.10 3.49 7.78
N GLU A 579 36.17 2.27 8.31
CA GLU A 579 35.07 1.31 8.25
C GLU A 579 33.85 1.79 9.07
N GLU A 580 34.06 2.20 10.33
CA GLU A 580 32.99 2.74 11.18
C GLU A 580 32.42 4.04 10.61
N TYR A 581 33.29 4.88 10.07
CA TYR A 581 32.93 6.13 9.42
C TYR A 581 32.02 5.88 8.21
N THR A 582 32.38 4.91 7.37
CA THR A 582 31.57 4.50 6.22
C THR A 582 30.24 3.88 6.65
N LYS A 583 30.22 3.03 7.68
CA LYS A 583 28.98 2.48 8.24
C LYS A 583 28.06 3.59 8.76
N LEU A 584 28.60 4.58 9.46
CA LEU A 584 27.84 5.72 9.98
C LEU A 584 27.27 6.59 8.85
N ALA A 585 28.07 6.89 7.82
CA ALA A 585 27.61 7.64 6.66
C ALA A 585 26.50 6.91 5.90
N ARG A 586 26.63 5.59 5.69
CA ARG A 586 25.55 4.77 5.10
C ARG A 586 24.29 4.78 5.96
N PHE A 587 24.45 4.73 7.29
CA PHE A 587 23.33 4.70 8.21
C PHE A 587 22.58 6.03 8.21
N LEU A 588 23.30 7.15 8.17
CA LEU A 588 22.68 8.48 8.07
C LEU A 588 22.05 8.74 6.70
N SER A 589 22.57 8.16 5.62
CA SER A 589 22.02 8.34 4.27
C SER A 589 20.73 7.57 4.01
N TYR A 590 20.53 6.44 4.71
CA TYR A 590 19.36 5.59 4.54
C TYR A 590 19.04 4.82 5.83
N PRO A 591 18.62 5.53 6.90
CA PRO A 591 18.51 4.97 8.24
C PRO A 591 17.49 3.83 8.36
N ARG A 592 16.52 3.78 7.44
CA ARG A 592 15.40 2.83 7.48
C ARG A 592 15.62 1.55 6.67
N GLY A 593 16.58 1.50 5.74
CA GLY A 593 16.85 0.29 4.95
C GLY A 593 18.00 -0.58 5.43
N MET A 594 18.80 -0.11 6.38
CA MET A 594 19.76 -0.99 7.03
C MET A 594 19.07 -1.63 8.23
N GLN A 595 18.51 -2.83 8.02
CA GLN A 595 18.12 -3.69 9.13
C GLN A 595 19.36 -3.89 10.03
N ALA A 596 19.24 -3.38 11.25
CA ALA A 596 20.28 -3.38 12.27
C ALA A 596 20.57 -4.79 12.79
N ALA A 597 21.28 -5.61 12.01
CA ALA A 597 21.72 -6.91 12.48
C ALA A 597 22.91 -6.76 13.47
N GLY A 598 22.66 -6.88 14.78
CA GLY A 598 23.68 -7.17 15.80
C GLY A 598 24.05 -6.02 16.77
N GLY A 599 24.95 -6.33 17.73
CA GLY A 599 25.38 -5.42 18.80
C GLY A 599 26.19 -4.19 18.35
N VAL A 600 26.74 -4.21 17.12
CA VAL A 600 27.42 -3.07 16.47
C VAL A 600 26.46 -1.90 16.24
N THR A 601 25.15 -2.12 16.36
CA THR A 601 24.16 -1.11 16.03
C THR A 601 24.00 -0.03 17.12
N GLN A 602 24.12 -0.35 18.42
CA GLN A 602 23.80 0.64 19.47
C GLN A 602 24.77 1.84 19.49
N GLN A 603 26.07 1.58 19.31
CA GLN A 603 27.07 2.66 19.21
C GLN A 603 26.86 3.49 17.95
N LEU A 604 26.55 2.84 16.82
CA LEU A 604 26.24 3.53 15.57
C LEU A 604 25.01 4.44 15.72
N TRP A 605 23.94 3.94 16.35
CA TRP A 605 22.74 4.70 16.68
C TRP A 605 23.04 5.90 17.57
N SER A 606 23.83 5.72 18.64
CA SER A 606 24.20 6.81 19.54
C SER A 606 24.97 7.92 18.80
N ARG A 607 25.92 7.53 17.93
CA ARG A 607 26.68 8.47 17.09
C ARG A 607 25.79 9.18 16.07
N ALA A 608 24.90 8.44 15.41
CA ALA A 608 23.93 8.99 14.46
C ALA A 608 22.96 9.97 15.12
N ARG A 609 22.44 9.64 16.32
CA ARG A 609 21.60 10.54 17.12
C ARG A 609 22.31 11.83 17.46
N LYS A 610 23.60 11.79 17.81
CA LYS A 610 24.39 12.98 18.10
C LYS A 610 24.55 13.89 16.88
N LEU A 611 24.78 13.30 15.70
CA LEU A 611 24.82 14.04 14.43
C LEU A 611 23.45 14.63 14.07
N ASN A 612 22.37 13.84 14.17
CA ASN A 612 21.02 14.31 13.93
C ASN A 612 20.62 15.42 14.92
N HIS A 613 21.05 15.33 16.18
CA HIS A 613 20.84 16.39 17.16
C HIS A 613 21.56 17.68 16.74
N LEU A 614 22.83 17.60 16.36
CA LEU A 614 23.56 18.75 15.83
C LEU A 614 22.84 19.36 14.61
N MET A 615 22.38 18.55 13.67
CA MET A 615 21.65 19.03 12.48
C MET A 615 20.35 19.74 12.84
N ARG A 616 19.62 19.23 13.85
CA ARG A 616 18.42 19.90 14.39
C ARG A 616 18.77 21.24 15.05
N THR A 617 19.88 21.30 15.80
CA THR A 617 20.36 22.54 16.43
C THR A 617 20.85 23.56 15.41
N ILE A 618 21.53 23.11 14.35
CA ILE A 618 21.92 23.97 13.23
C ILE A 618 20.68 24.53 12.55
N GLY A 619 19.59 23.77 12.49
CA GLY A 619 18.37 24.15 11.79
C GLY A 619 18.55 23.97 10.29
N LYS A 620 17.60 23.30 9.64
CA LYS A 620 17.76 22.91 8.23
C LYS A 620 17.79 24.10 7.28
N ASN A 621 17.20 25.22 7.69
CA ASN A 621 17.25 26.50 6.97
C ASN A 621 18.69 27.06 6.88
N HIS A 622 19.60 26.58 7.72
CA HIS A 622 20.96 27.07 7.83
C HIS A 622 22.01 26.11 7.26
N LEU A 623 21.61 25.02 6.57
CA LEU A 623 22.57 24.07 5.99
C LEU A 623 23.45 24.68 4.89
N SER A 624 22.99 25.74 4.24
CA SER A 624 23.83 26.49 3.29
C SER A 624 25.02 27.17 3.97
N ILE A 625 24.94 27.51 5.27
CA ILE A 625 26.04 28.08 6.06
C ILE A 625 27.17 27.05 6.25
N VAL A 626 26.84 25.76 6.29
CA VAL A 626 27.81 24.64 6.33
C VAL A 626 28.14 24.11 4.93
N GLY A 627 27.84 24.87 3.88
CA GLY A 627 28.21 24.54 2.50
C GLY A 627 27.34 23.47 1.83
N VAL A 628 26.17 23.16 2.38
CA VAL A 628 25.24 22.19 1.80
C VAL A 628 24.04 22.91 1.18
N ASP A 629 23.90 22.80 -0.14
CA ASP A 629 22.68 23.22 -0.84
C ASP A 629 21.73 22.02 -1.01
N LEU A 630 20.64 22.02 -0.25
CA LEU A 630 19.63 20.96 -0.33
C LEU A 630 18.97 20.84 -1.70
N ASN A 631 18.91 21.92 -2.49
CA ASN A 631 18.38 21.84 -3.84
C ASN A 631 19.29 20.99 -4.75
N ASP A 632 20.62 21.12 -4.58
CA ASP A 632 21.59 20.34 -5.33
C ASP A 632 21.57 18.87 -4.90
N VAL A 633 21.45 18.59 -3.59
CA VAL A 633 21.30 17.22 -3.07
C VAL A 633 20.04 16.56 -3.62
N LYS A 634 18.90 17.26 -3.59
CA LYS A 634 17.64 16.79 -4.17
C LYS A 634 17.77 16.52 -5.67
N ASN A 635 18.35 17.45 -6.43
CA ASN A 635 18.52 17.31 -7.88
C ASN A 635 19.44 16.13 -8.23
N TYR A 636 20.51 15.93 -7.46
CA TYR A 636 21.38 14.77 -7.59
C TYR A 636 20.62 13.46 -7.32
N TYR A 637 19.83 13.40 -6.25
CA TYR A 637 19.03 12.24 -5.89
C TYR A 637 18.00 11.90 -6.98
N VAL A 638 17.20 12.88 -7.41
CA VAL A 638 16.19 12.73 -8.47
C VAL A 638 16.84 12.36 -9.81
N GLY A 639 17.92 13.05 -10.19
CA GLY A 639 18.64 12.77 -11.44
C GLY A 639 19.23 11.35 -11.48
N SER A 640 19.66 10.83 -10.33
CA SER A 640 20.16 9.46 -10.21
C SER A 640 19.07 8.39 -10.34
N LEU A 641 17.80 8.77 -10.14
CA LEU A 641 16.62 7.90 -10.26
C LEU A 641 15.80 8.17 -11.54
N ALA A 642 16.28 9.02 -12.44
CA ALA A 642 15.58 9.35 -13.67
C ALA A 642 15.43 8.12 -14.60
N ASN A 643 16.44 7.25 -14.62
CA ASN A 643 16.50 6.05 -15.46
C ASN A 643 15.95 4.82 -14.72
N SER A 644 14.84 4.96 -13.99
CA SER A 644 14.19 3.82 -13.33
C SER A 644 13.92 2.69 -14.32
N SER A 645 14.13 1.44 -13.90
CA SER A 645 13.74 0.27 -14.68
C SER A 645 12.22 0.06 -14.72
N ALA A 646 11.48 0.84 -13.94
CA ALA A 646 10.03 0.74 -13.89
C ALA A 646 9.41 1.21 -15.20
N ARG A 647 8.64 0.30 -15.81
CA ARG A 647 8.22 0.44 -17.20
C ARG A 647 6.98 1.30 -17.39
N TYR A 648 5.96 1.05 -16.56
CA TYR A 648 4.66 1.69 -16.71
C TYR A 648 4.28 2.62 -15.57
N LEU A 649 5.03 2.52 -14.48
CA LEU A 649 4.73 3.26 -13.28
C LEU A 649 6.01 3.56 -12.54
N LYS A 650 6.25 4.83 -12.23
CA LYS A 650 7.28 5.27 -11.30
C LYS A 650 6.63 5.99 -10.12
N THR A 651 6.77 5.43 -8.92
CA THR A 651 6.40 6.12 -7.69
C THR A 651 7.28 7.35 -7.48
N PRO A 652 6.76 8.51 -7.05
CA PRO A 652 7.59 9.67 -6.74
C PRO A 652 8.64 9.32 -5.70
N SER A 653 9.89 9.66 -6.01
CA SER A 653 11.04 9.37 -5.14
C SER A 653 11.28 10.48 -4.11
N VAL A 654 10.64 11.64 -4.31
CA VAL A 654 10.68 12.78 -3.39
C VAL A 654 9.32 13.47 -3.28
N ILE A 655 9.10 14.14 -2.15
CA ILE A 655 7.97 15.03 -1.89
C ILE A 655 8.50 16.44 -1.65
N VAL A 656 7.78 17.46 -2.15
CA VAL A 656 8.13 18.88 -1.98
C VAL A 656 6.93 19.69 -1.50
N THR A 657 7.06 20.33 -0.35
CA THR A 657 5.95 21.03 0.33
C THR A 657 6.23 22.49 0.62
N TYR A 658 5.15 23.28 0.72
CA TYR A 658 5.17 24.71 1.09
C TYR A 658 4.70 24.93 2.55
N ASN A 659 5.39 24.33 3.51
CA ASN A 659 5.25 24.70 4.92
C ASN A 659 6.41 24.10 5.69
N ASP A 660 6.77 24.70 6.82
CA ASP A 660 7.66 24.11 7.82
C ASP A 660 7.05 22.77 8.26
N MET A 661 7.43 21.71 7.55
CA MET A 661 7.13 20.36 7.99
C MET A 661 7.99 20.12 9.22
N LEU A 662 7.40 20.42 10.36
CA LEU A 662 7.79 19.89 11.66
C LEU A 662 7.09 18.53 11.89
N THR A 663 6.73 17.87 10.80
CA THR A 663 5.97 16.63 10.76
C THR A 663 6.88 15.52 10.29
N THR A 664 6.92 14.43 11.04
CA THR A 664 7.69 13.24 10.68
C THR A 664 6.78 12.03 10.63
N GLY A 665 7.31 10.90 10.21
CA GLY A 665 6.59 9.64 10.29
C GLY A 665 6.53 8.90 8.97
N GLY A 666 6.32 7.61 9.12
CA GLY A 666 6.13 6.67 8.04
C GLY A 666 5.28 5.53 8.55
N HIS A 667 4.78 4.74 7.62
CA HIS A 667 3.91 3.62 7.90
C HIS A 667 4.68 2.33 7.72
N ASN A 668 4.79 1.56 8.80
CA ASN A 668 5.07 0.14 8.66
C ASN A 668 3.72 -0.57 8.58
N LEU A 669 3.48 -1.23 7.46
CA LEU A 669 2.41 -2.19 7.31
C LEU A 669 2.86 -3.47 8.00
N SER A 670 2.33 -3.71 9.20
CA SER A 670 2.59 -4.93 9.94
C SER A 670 1.67 -6.03 9.42
N SER A 671 2.23 -7.23 9.25
CA SER A 671 1.48 -8.47 9.05
C SER A 671 0.69 -8.89 10.29
N GLY A 672 0.90 -8.25 11.45
CA GLY A 672 0.27 -8.60 12.71
C GLY A 672 -1.24 -8.35 12.73
N ILE A 673 -1.97 -9.33 13.27
CA ILE A 673 -3.42 -9.30 13.49
C ILE A 673 -3.70 -9.31 15.00
N THR A 674 -4.69 -8.53 15.46
CA THR A 674 -5.09 -8.55 16.86
C THR A 674 -5.99 -9.75 17.17
N ARG A 675 -5.43 -10.80 17.77
CA ARG A 675 -6.20 -11.98 18.22
C ARG A 675 -6.92 -11.73 19.54
N VAL A 676 -8.18 -12.14 19.64
CA VAL A 676 -9.05 -11.92 20.80
C VAL A 676 -9.60 -13.23 21.36
N HIS A 677 -10.04 -13.22 22.62
CA HIS A 677 -10.56 -14.42 23.32
C HIS A 677 -12.09 -14.46 23.43
N SER A 678 -12.79 -13.49 22.84
CA SER A 678 -14.25 -13.38 22.91
C SER A 678 -14.78 -12.75 21.63
N LEU A 679 -15.87 -13.30 21.10
CA LEU A 679 -16.62 -12.76 19.96
C LEU A 679 -17.21 -11.37 20.25
N THR A 680 -17.35 -11.01 21.53
CA THR A 680 -17.98 -9.76 21.97
C THR A 680 -17.02 -8.89 22.79
N GLY A 681 -17.26 -7.58 22.81
CA GLY A 681 -16.57 -6.63 23.70
C GLY A 681 -15.12 -6.31 23.31
N TYR A 682 -14.63 -6.80 22.18
CA TYR A 682 -13.26 -6.56 21.71
C TYR A 682 -13.14 -5.30 20.85
N LYS A 683 -14.13 -5.02 20.00
CA LYS A 683 -14.30 -3.72 19.36
C LYS A 683 -14.88 -2.77 20.37
N ARG A 684 -14.10 -1.76 20.74
CA ARG A 684 -14.59 -0.69 21.59
C ARG A 684 -15.65 0.07 20.82
N GLY A 685 -16.92 -0.07 21.21
CA GLY A 685 -17.96 0.85 20.80
C GLY A 685 -17.46 2.28 21.01
N GLY A 686 -17.79 3.19 20.09
CA GLY A 686 -17.19 4.53 19.94
C GLY A 686 -17.26 5.51 21.13
N GLY A 687 -17.39 5.05 22.38
CA GLY A 687 -17.30 5.83 23.60
C GLY A 687 -15.92 5.73 24.29
N GLY A 688 -15.06 6.71 24.03
CA GLY A 688 -14.27 7.45 25.04
C GLY A 688 -13.26 6.77 26.00
N ALA A 689 -13.12 5.45 26.12
CA ALA A 689 -12.19 4.85 27.10
C ALA A 689 -10.76 4.64 26.54
N ALA A 690 -9.72 4.89 27.34
CA ALA A 690 -8.28 4.84 26.99
C ALA A 690 -7.78 3.47 26.48
N TYR A 691 -7.04 3.36 25.35
CA TYR A 691 -6.45 2.07 24.87
C TYR A 691 -5.76 1.37 26.05
N PRO A 692 -5.99 0.06 26.30
CA PRO A 692 -5.13 -0.65 27.22
C PRO A 692 -3.75 -0.68 26.56
N GLN A 693 -2.71 -0.29 27.27
CA GLN A 693 -1.36 -0.49 26.78
C GLN A 693 -1.16 -1.99 26.56
N ALA A 694 -1.21 -2.44 25.30
CA ALA A 694 -0.57 -3.70 24.95
C ALA A 694 0.90 -3.51 25.33
N LYS A 695 1.37 -4.20 26.38
CA LYS A 695 2.81 -4.32 26.59
C LYS A 695 3.33 -4.98 25.32
N PRO A 696 4.22 -4.34 24.55
CA PRO A 696 4.82 -4.99 23.41
C PRO A 696 5.47 -6.29 23.92
N ALA A 697 5.10 -7.41 23.32
CA ALA A 697 5.81 -8.65 23.54
C ALA A 697 7.24 -8.42 23.06
N VAL A 698 8.19 -8.33 24.00
CA VAL A 698 9.61 -8.39 23.67
C VAL A 698 9.81 -9.75 22.99
N PRO A 699 10.38 -9.81 21.77
CA PRO A 699 10.74 -11.08 21.16
C PRO A 699 11.65 -11.80 22.15
N THR A 700 11.18 -12.90 22.72
CA THR A 700 12.03 -13.73 23.56
C THR A 700 13.05 -14.35 22.62
N ALA A 701 14.29 -13.84 22.68
CA ALA A 701 15.42 -14.46 22.01
C ALA A 701 15.43 -15.95 22.37
N ALA A 702 15.47 -16.81 21.35
CA ALA A 702 15.61 -18.24 21.53
C ALA A 702 16.78 -18.49 22.48
N LYS A 703 16.49 -19.11 23.63
CA LYS A 703 17.53 -19.54 24.56
C LYS A 703 18.49 -20.47 23.79
N PRO A 704 19.81 -20.27 23.89
CA PRO A 704 20.75 -21.23 23.33
C PRO A 704 20.55 -22.58 24.04
N ALA A 705 20.42 -23.63 23.25
CA ALA A 705 20.52 -25.00 23.75
C ALA A 705 21.90 -25.18 24.41
N THR A 706 21.91 -25.24 25.73
CA THR A 706 23.08 -25.63 26.52
C THR A 706 22.84 -27.05 27.00
N GLY A 707 23.64 -27.97 26.48
CA GLY A 707 23.64 -29.36 26.87
C GLY A 707 24.26 -29.57 28.26
N GLY A 708 23.81 -30.65 28.91
CA GLY A 708 24.60 -31.56 29.72
C GLY A 708 25.31 -31.01 30.96
N GLY A 709 24.81 -31.40 32.14
CA GLY A 709 25.58 -31.35 33.38
C GLY A 709 24.71 -31.64 34.60
N GLY A 710 24.81 -32.87 35.12
CA GLY A 710 23.97 -33.36 36.21
C GLY A 710 24.38 -32.93 37.62
N GLY A 711 23.55 -33.35 38.58
CA GLY A 711 23.91 -33.52 39.98
C GLY A 711 23.23 -32.56 40.95
N GLY A 712 22.53 -33.10 41.95
CA GLY A 712 22.36 -32.45 43.25
C GLY A 712 20.93 -32.29 43.74
N SER A 713 20.53 -33.20 44.62
CA SER A 713 19.31 -33.27 45.42
C SER A 713 19.09 -32.09 46.40
N HIS A 714 17.82 -31.75 46.71
CA HIS A 714 17.22 -31.91 48.06
C HIS A 714 15.79 -31.34 48.17
N SER A 715 14.94 -32.12 48.87
CA SER A 715 13.74 -31.81 49.71
C SER A 715 12.91 -30.55 49.40
N GLY A 716 11.58 -30.57 49.28
CA GLY A 716 10.57 -31.39 49.96
C GLY A 716 9.54 -30.44 50.58
N SER A 717 8.24 -30.63 50.32
CA SER A 717 7.07 -30.08 51.06
C SER A 717 5.82 -30.17 50.16
N SER A 718 4.98 -31.19 50.35
CA SER A 718 3.74 -31.14 51.14
C SER A 718 2.49 -30.85 50.30
N SER A 719 1.77 -31.93 50.07
CA SER A 719 0.44 -32.10 49.49
C SER A 719 -0.70 -31.34 50.17
N ARG A 720 -1.67 -30.87 49.38
CA ARG A 720 -3.11 -30.90 49.70
C ARG A 720 -3.94 -30.73 48.42
N PRO A 721 -4.84 -31.67 48.06
CA PRO A 721 -5.77 -31.48 46.95
C PRO A 721 -7.03 -30.76 47.44
N ALA A 722 -7.31 -29.59 46.87
CA ALA A 722 -8.60 -28.93 47.02
C ALA A 722 -9.48 -29.30 45.81
N THR A 723 -10.43 -30.19 46.04
CA THR A 723 -11.52 -30.51 45.11
C THR A 723 -12.47 -29.32 45.04
N SER A 724 -12.36 -28.49 44.00
CA SER A 724 -13.41 -27.51 43.67
C SER A 724 -14.31 -28.09 42.58
N THR A 725 -15.49 -28.54 42.98
CA THR A 725 -16.61 -28.80 42.08
C THR A 725 -16.98 -27.50 41.35
N ALA A 726 -16.67 -27.43 40.06
CA ALA A 726 -17.08 -26.34 39.20
C ALA A 726 -18.61 -26.37 39.05
N LYS A 727 -19.26 -25.28 39.48
CA LYS A 727 -20.66 -24.99 39.17
C LYS A 727 -20.78 -24.75 37.65
N PRO A 728 -21.85 -25.20 36.99
CA PRO A 728 -22.08 -24.87 35.58
C PRO A 728 -22.15 -23.34 35.44
N SER A 729 -21.28 -22.79 34.61
CA SER A 729 -21.36 -21.39 34.19
C SER A 729 -22.71 -21.18 33.52
N ALA A 730 -23.53 -20.30 34.09
CA ALA A 730 -24.77 -19.89 33.46
C ALA A 730 -24.45 -19.26 32.10
N ALA A 731 -25.13 -19.74 31.05
CA ALA A 731 -25.03 -19.21 29.70
C ALA A 731 -25.09 -17.67 29.73
N ALA A 732 -24.03 -17.03 29.23
CA ALA A 732 -24.00 -15.60 29.08
C ALA A 732 -25.20 -15.18 28.22
N LYS A 733 -26.02 -14.25 28.72
CA LYS A 733 -27.10 -13.69 27.92
C LYS A 733 -26.51 -13.12 26.62
N PRO A 734 -27.10 -13.41 25.44
CA PRO A 734 -26.58 -12.89 24.18
C PRO A 734 -26.50 -11.37 24.22
N ALA A 735 -25.42 -10.83 23.65
CA ALA A 735 -25.19 -9.40 23.57
C ALA A 735 -26.40 -8.72 22.91
N GLN A 736 -26.97 -7.71 23.57
CA GLN A 736 -28.28 -7.15 23.23
C GLN A 736 -28.36 -6.37 21.90
N ASN A 737 -27.34 -6.36 21.04
CA ASN A 737 -27.31 -5.57 19.80
C ASN A 737 -26.59 -6.31 18.65
N ILE A 738 -27.01 -7.52 18.31
CA ILE A 738 -26.60 -8.15 17.03
C ILE A 738 -27.45 -7.53 15.94
N ARG A 739 -26.82 -6.91 14.95
CA ARG A 739 -27.56 -6.37 13.80
C ARG A 739 -27.81 -7.52 12.82
N PRO A 740 -29.07 -7.75 12.41
CA PRO A 740 -29.37 -8.66 11.30
C PRO A 740 -28.56 -8.30 10.06
N ARG A 741 -28.15 -9.33 9.30
CA ARG A 741 -27.45 -9.19 8.01
C ARG A 741 -28.00 -8.06 7.14
N GLY A 742 -29.32 -8.00 6.96
CA GLY A 742 -29.98 -7.00 6.10
C GLY A 742 -29.94 -5.56 6.61
N GLU A 743 -29.68 -5.34 7.90
CA GLU A 743 -29.48 -3.99 8.47
C GLU A 743 -28.07 -3.48 8.24
N VAL A 744 -27.09 -4.37 8.13
CA VAL A 744 -25.68 -4.01 7.90
C VAL A 744 -25.38 -3.99 6.41
N ILE A 745 -25.78 -5.04 5.68
CA ILE A 745 -25.48 -5.24 4.27
C ILE A 745 -26.79 -5.21 3.49
N SER A 746 -26.91 -4.20 2.63
CA SER A 746 -28.11 -4.05 1.79
C SER A 746 -28.35 -5.30 0.94
N THR A 747 -29.57 -5.80 1.03
CA THR A 747 -30.10 -6.93 0.24
C THR A 747 -30.80 -6.46 -1.04
N ALA A 748 -30.81 -5.15 -1.29
CA ALA A 748 -31.44 -4.58 -2.49
C ALA A 748 -30.87 -5.23 -3.75
N GLY A 749 -31.74 -5.42 -4.75
CA GLY A 749 -31.35 -5.96 -6.05
C GLY A 749 -30.20 -5.14 -6.62
N ARG A 750 -29.11 -5.83 -6.97
CA ARG A 750 -27.92 -5.21 -7.54
C ARG A 750 -28.01 -5.30 -9.06
N PRO A 751 -27.63 -4.25 -9.79
CA PRO A 751 -27.96 -4.12 -11.20
C PRO A 751 -27.43 -5.28 -12.07
N GLN A 752 -26.32 -5.94 -11.70
CA GLN A 752 -25.75 -7.05 -12.48
C GLN A 752 -24.93 -8.04 -11.63
N ARG A 753 -25.54 -9.17 -11.23
CA ARG A 753 -24.86 -10.29 -10.55
C ARG A 753 -24.18 -11.18 -11.57
N GLY A 754 -22.85 -11.26 -11.58
CA GLY A 754 -22.15 -12.09 -12.58
C GLY A 754 -22.42 -11.68 -14.05
N PHE A 755 -23.02 -10.49 -14.26
CA PHE A 755 -23.88 -10.03 -15.37
C PHE A 755 -25.36 -10.30 -15.16
#